data_AF-A0A2N7RZ13-F1
#
_entry.id   AF-A0A2N7RZ13-F1
#
_cell.length_a   1.000
_cell.length_b   1.000
_cell.length_c   1.000
_cell.angle_alpha   90.00
_cell.angle_beta   90.00
_cell.angle_gamma   90.00
#
_symmetry.space_group_name_H-M   'P 1'
#
loop_
_entity.id
_entity.type
_entity.pdbx_description
1 polymer ?
#
loop_
_entity_poly.entity_id
_entity_poly.type
_entity_poly.pdbx_seq_one_letter_code
_entity_poly.pdbx_strand_id
1 'polypeptide(L)'
;MVQANNLSPKNGKKPRAARRVLAGAVVASLFVAPTVTAAYAAPADGSEALGRVLDVNLLDIPVADAGFAYAGNPSSPGPVHDSLNVEVLSGLTLDLGTGLSTMPLINGNGDGLLTLGEAGLVSSYAEAPSTTSAKAGAGAVSSDGAIGLDDISSDDMTANVDLTRLLGQLGVDGLTDQIIDEASLEIGALGSTADKTDGTLDRQYLVAGASATVSSPAVEGLTGSLGSVVDGLGDTLNTTLSVDGALGTIVSQLEALSIPLGLLGTLGVTEASVGLEGLAAALDQVKNDVLTGVITTNTGLVSIDLGSGDVTVDLAQITTGGLNGKTPNYEVLSPTAVQEIADEITLALSNLITDLRDTLVAALDEIDIVVNLGVNLGLVDGTADITGSVASFLGLVETDPTTVVDLDVLGLDLGAVVTPLLEGVTGIVGGAVGTAINPMINGLAGTITGIVEDVTEPLEPVVEGVLNEIVEITVNEQGSTAIYDPITDTESTEAGDYVAALSVTLLPAMGHSANKISFARSEVRAADEASVIITSPETGAQIPEGEVVTVEGTAEPGKTITVTLDDLTREDIVDEDGTWTVDFEGVTPGEKTAVATDGDDDDASTDEVSFSIVVSNTNENTADNTAENTDANTDANTDVNTADNADANTDANT
;
A
#
# COMPACT_ATOMS: atom_id res chain seq x y z
N MET A 1 -48.26 -40.70 -16.15
CA MET A 1 -49.18 -40.01 -17.07
C MET A 1 -48.62 -38.60 -17.25
N VAL A 2 -47.82 -38.36 -18.29
CA VAL A 2 -48.22 -37.74 -19.58
C VAL A 2 -48.46 -36.23 -19.35
N GLN A 3 -47.76 -35.26 -19.96
CA GLN A 3 -47.08 -35.22 -21.26
C GLN A 3 -46.15 -34.00 -21.32
N ALA A 4 -45.03 -34.15 -22.04
CA ALA A 4 -44.23 -33.07 -22.59
C ALA A 4 -44.96 -32.36 -23.75
N ASN A 5 -44.57 -31.12 -24.06
CA ASN A 5 -44.62 -30.62 -25.43
C ASN A 5 -43.42 -29.69 -25.71
N ASN A 6 -42.54 -30.17 -26.60
CA ASN A 6 -41.51 -29.43 -27.31
C ASN A 6 -42.11 -28.33 -28.20
N LEU A 7 -41.36 -27.24 -28.42
CA LEU A 7 -41.08 -26.65 -29.74
C LEU A 7 -39.94 -25.59 -29.68
N SER A 8 -39.24 -25.48 -30.82
CA SER A 8 -37.85 -25.03 -31.11
C SER A 8 -37.54 -23.50 -31.14
N PRO A 9 -36.25 -23.09 -31.31
CA PRO A 9 -35.74 -21.75 -31.01
C PRO A 9 -35.89 -20.74 -32.15
N LYS A 10 -35.87 -19.44 -31.82
CA LYS A 10 -35.79 -18.34 -32.80
C LYS A 10 -34.76 -17.28 -32.36
N ASN A 11 -33.64 -17.28 -33.10
CA ASN A 11 -32.84 -16.14 -33.58
C ASN A 11 -32.67 -14.88 -32.71
N GLY A 12 -31.43 -14.72 -32.23
CA GLY A 12 -30.58 -13.52 -32.24
C GLY A 12 -31.21 -12.13 -32.14
N LYS A 13 -30.84 -11.43 -31.06
CA LYS A 13 -30.70 -9.96 -31.00
C LYS A 13 -29.74 -9.56 -29.86
N LYS A 14 -28.79 -8.69 -30.20
CA LYS A 14 -27.73 -8.05 -29.39
C LYS A 14 -28.21 -7.59 -28.00
N PRO A 15 -27.39 -7.65 -26.93
CA PRO A 15 -27.73 -6.97 -25.69
C PRO A 15 -27.54 -5.46 -25.89
N ARG A 16 -28.66 -4.74 -25.77
CA ARG A 16 -28.67 -3.28 -25.61
C ARG A 16 -28.35 -2.97 -24.15
N ALA A 17 -27.42 -2.03 -23.96
CA ALA A 17 -27.15 -1.35 -22.71
C ALA A 17 -28.45 -0.97 -21.98
N ALA A 18 -28.68 -1.60 -20.83
CA ALA A 18 -29.72 -1.18 -19.90
C ALA A 18 -29.08 -0.19 -18.93
N ARG A 19 -29.22 1.12 -19.23
CA ARG A 19 -29.08 2.19 -18.24
C ARG A 19 -30.03 1.88 -17.08
N ARG A 20 -29.48 1.39 -15.97
CA ARG A 20 -30.18 1.40 -14.67
C ARG A 20 -29.98 2.80 -14.09
N VAL A 21 -31.03 3.60 -14.17
CA VAL A 21 -31.18 4.80 -13.35
C VAL A 21 -31.37 4.31 -11.92
N LEU A 22 -30.28 4.26 -11.15
CA LEU A 22 -30.34 4.14 -9.70
C LEU A 22 -30.25 5.55 -9.13
N ALA A 23 -31.35 5.96 -8.49
CA ALA A 23 -31.40 7.14 -7.67
C ALA A 23 -30.58 6.88 -6.39
N GLY A 24 -29.28 7.14 -6.46
CA GLY A 24 -28.44 7.38 -5.29
C GLY A 24 -28.49 8.87 -4.98
N ALA A 25 -28.82 9.24 -3.75
CA ALA A 25 -28.85 10.62 -3.31
C ALA A 25 -27.41 11.17 -3.26
N VAL A 26 -26.95 11.79 -4.33
CA VAL A 26 -25.81 12.71 -4.30
C VAL A 26 -26.25 13.90 -3.47
N VAL A 27 -25.70 14.05 -2.27
CA VAL A 27 -25.75 15.33 -1.54
C VAL A 27 -24.79 16.26 -2.26
N ALA A 28 -25.21 16.80 -3.40
CA ALA A 28 -24.60 17.97 -3.99
C ALA A 28 -24.99 19.15 -3.11
N SER A 29 -24.19 19.44 -2.08
CA SER A 29 -24.31 20.68 -1.32
C SER A 29 -23.95 21.84 -2.22
N LEU A 30 -24.96 22.41 -2.87
CA LEU A 30 -24.87 23.63 -3.65
C LEU A 30 -24.58 24.80 -2.68
N PHE A 31 -23.31 25.09 -2.43
CA PHE A 31 -22.91 26.23 -1.61
C PHE A 31 -22.97 27.52 -2.43
N VAL A 32 -23.72 28.49 -1.91
CA VAL A 32 -23.60 29.89 -2.30
C VAL A 32 -22.44 30.46 -1.48
N ALA A 33 -21.26 30.56 -2.07
CA ALA A 33 -20.12 31.23 -1.47
C ALA A 33 -20.45 32.73 -1.26
N PRO A 34 -20.41 33.28 -0.04
CA PRO A 34 -20.15 34.70 0.09
C PRO A 34 -18.73 34.94 -0.43
N THR A 35 -18.58 35.80 -1.43
CA THR A 35 -17.28 36.28 -1.90
C THR A 35 -16.66 37.17 -0.81
N VAL A 36 -16.17 36.56 0.26
CA VAL A 36 -15.06 37.10 1.05
C VAL A 36 -13.82 36.74 0.26
N THR A 37 -13.07 37.75 -0.17
CA THR A 37 -11.68 37.54 -0.58
C THR A 37 -10.99 36.80 0.55
N ALA A 38 -10.60 35.55 0.32
CA ALA A 38 -9.86 34.76 1.31
C ALA A 38 -8.65 35.59 1.76
N ALA A 39 -8.57 35.83 3.06
CA ALA A 39 -7.30 36.21 3.66
C ALA A 39 -6.44 34.95 3.64
N TYR A 40 -5.14 35.11 3.40
CA TYR A 40 -4.19 33.99 3.36
C TYR A 40 -3.08 34.27 4.37
N ALA A 41 -2.38 33.23 4.80
CA ALA A 41 -1.28 33.37 5.75
C ALA A 41 -0.20 34.32 5.20
N ALA A 42 0.47 35.04 6.09
CA ALA A 42 1.67 35.79 5.75
C ALA A 42 2.93 35.00 6.18
N PRO A 43 4.08 35.12 5.49
CA PRO A 43 5.32 34.41 5.86
C PRO A 43 5.88 34.67 7.27
N ALA A 44 5.34 35.68 7.97
CA ALA A 44 5.71 36.09 9.32
C ALA A 44 4.65 35.72 10.37
N ASP A 45 3.63 34.94 9.99
CA ASP A 45 2.61 34.42 10.90
C ASP A 45 3.27 33.52 11.97
N GLY A 46 2.66 33.38 13.15
CA GLY A 46 3.19 32.53 14.23
C GLY A 46 2.96 31.04 13.98
N SER A 47 1.98 30.72 13.14
CA SER A 47 1.66 29.37 12.69
C SER A 47 1.13 29.40 11.25
N GLU A 48 1.33 28.30 10.52
CA GLU A 48 0.95 28.12 9.12
C GLU A 48 0.56 26.67 8.86
N ALA A 49 -0.42 26.45 7.98
CA ALA A 49 -0.85 25.13 7.54
C ALA A 49 -1.09 25.13 6.03
N LEU A 50 -0.60 24.10 5.33
CA LEU A 50 -0.74 23.95 3.89
C LEU A 50 -1.07 22.50 3.50
N GLY A 51 -2.25 22.30 2.93
CA GLY A 51 -2.66 21.03 2.32
C GLY A 51 -2.53 21.09 0.79
N ARG A 52 -1.89 20.09 0.19
CA ARG A 52 -1.75 19.94 -1.28
C ARG A 52 -2.03 18.50 -1.71
N VAL A 53 -3.05 18.30 -2.54
CA VAL A 53 -3.33 16.96 -3.12
C VAL A 53 -2.20 16.49 -4.02
N LEU A 54 -1.61 17.40 -4.80
CA LEU A 54 -0.50 17.12 -5.70
C LEU A 54 0.59 18.18 -5.51
N ASP A 55 1.79 17.71 -5.25
CA ASP A 55 2.97 18.55 -5.06
C ASP A 55 4.10 18.07 -5.98
N VAL A 56 4.62 18.95 -6.83
CA VAL A 56 5.64 18.61 -7.82
C VAL A 56 6.86 19.47 -7.58
N ASN A 57 8.03 18.85 -7.34
CA ASN A 57 9.28 19.56 -7.02
C ASN A 57 9.86 20.40 -8.17
N LEU A 58 9.12 20.56 -9.26
CA LEU A 58 9.53 21.21 -10.50
C LEU A 58 8.80 22.53 -10.77
N LEU A 59 7.86 22.88 -9.91
CA LEU A 59 7.10 24.10 -10.05
C LEU A 59 7.84 25.22 -9.32
N ASP A 60 8.70 25.95 -10.05
CA ASP A 60 9.15 27.30 -9.67
C ASP A 60 7.95 28.28 -9.51
N ILE A 61 6.73 27.83 -9.82
CA ILE A 61 5.50 28.60 -9.72
C ILE A 61 4.42 27.72 -9.08
N PRO A 62 3.92 28.08 -7.90
CA PRO A 62 2.74 27.45 -7.34
C PRO A 62 1.62 27.79 -8.29
N VAL A 63 0.88 26.79 -8.74
CA VAL A 63 -0.28 27.09 -9.55
C VAL A 63 -1.34 27.56 -8.59
N ALA A 64 -1.38 28.88 -8.36
CA ALA A 64 -2.53 29.56 -7.79
C ALA A 64 -3.76 28.98 -8.52
N ASP A 65 -4.65 28.31 -7.79
CA ASP A 65 -5.82 27.57 -8.29
C ASP A 65 -5.66 26.05 -8.57
N ALA A 66 -4.55 25.39 -8.21
CA ALA A 66 -4.42 23.92 -8.28
C ALA A 66 -5.19 23.16 -7.18
N GLY A 67 -5.97 23.82 -6.32
CA GLY A 67 -6.75 23.14 -5.28
C GLY A 67 -5.99 22.90 -3.97
N PHE A 68 -5.24 23.90 -3.49
CA PHE A 68 -4.56 23.86 -2.19
C PHE A 68 -5.39 24.56 -1.12
N ALA A 69 -5.17 24.24 0.15
CA ALA A 69 -5.71 24.99 1.28
C ALA A 69 -4.55 25.57 2.09
N TYR A 70 -4.59 26.88 2.36
CA TYR A 70 -3.53 27.60 3.06
C TYR A 70 -4.12 28.50 4.15
N ALA A 71 -3.65 28.33 5.39
CA ALA A 71 -4.10 29.06 6.56
C ALA A 71 -2.89 29.49 7.42
N GLY A 72 -3.04 30.54 8.21
CA GLY A 72 -1.97 31.01 9.11
C GLY A 72 -2.43 32.07 10.11
N ASN A 73 -1.72 32.20 11.22
CA ASN A 73 -2.10 33.08 12.31
C ASN A 73 -1.16 34.29 12.45
N PRO A 74 -1.65 35.54 12.42
CA PRO A 74 -3.05 35.95 12.54
C PRO A 74 -3.76 36.20 11.20
N SER A 75 -3.11 36.00 10.06
CA SER A 75 -3.59 36.52 8.78
C SER A 75 -4.85 35.81 8.25
N SER A 76 -4.96 34.49 8.43
CA SER A 76 -6.12 33.66 8.09
C SER A 76 -6.23 32.42 9.00
N PRO A 77 -6.73 32.59 10.25
CA PRO A 77 -6.65 31.55 11.25
C PRO A 77 -7.72 30.45 11.13
N GLY A 78 -8.82 30.74 10.41
CA GLY A 78 -9.94 29.82 10.29
C GLY A 78 -9.72 28.72 9.25
N PRO A 79 -10.61 27.71 9.21
CA PRO A 79 -10.48 26.58 8.31
C PRO A 79 -10.67 27.01 6.84
N VAL A 80 -9.78 26.50 5.99
CA VAL A 80 -9.77 26.67 4.53
C VAL A 80 -9.90 25.30 3.88
N HIS A 81 -10.72 25.21 2.84
CA HIS A 81 -10.90 24.02 2.02
C HIS A 81 -10.83 24.36 0.55
N ASP A 82 -10.19 23.49 -0.22
CA ASP A 82 -10.21 23.60 -1.68
C ASP A 82 -10.20 22.22 -2.34
N SER A 83 -10.77 22.12 -3.54
CA SER A 83 -10.82 20.88 -4.32
C SER A 83 -9.82 20.92 -5.47
N LEU A 84 -9.26 19.76 -5.84
CA LEU A 84 -8.27 19.70 -6.93
C LEU A 84 -8.85 20.18 -8.27
N ASN A 85 -8.17 21.12 -8.92
CA ASN A 85 -8.56 21.63 -10.22
C ASN A 85 -7.62 21.12 -11.33
N VAL A 86 -8.04 20.07 -12.03
CA VAL A 86 -7.24 19.42 -13.07
C VAL A 86 -7.09 20.28 -14.34
N GLU A 87 -8.01 21.21 -14.59
CA GLU A 87 -7.91 22.12 -15.74
C GLU A 87 -6.68 23.03 -15.61
N VAL A 88 -6.40 23.48 -14.39
CA VAL A 88 -5.24 24.31 -14.06
C VAL A 88 -3.92 23.51 -14.20
N LEU A 89 -3.93 22.23 -13.81
CA LEU A 89 -2.75 21.35 -13.94
C LEU A 89 -2.42 20.98 -15.40
N SER A 90 -3.41 21.04 -16.30
CA SER A 90 -3.24 20.65 -17.70
C SER A 90 -2.30 21.55 -18.50
N GLY A 91 -1.99 22.75 -18.01
CA GLY A 91 -1.02 23.67 -18.61
C GLY A 91 0.43 23.43 -18.23
N LEU A 92 0.70 22.53 -17.27
CA LEU A 92 2.05 22.34 -16.71
C LEU A 92 2.87 21.33 -17.52
N THR A 93 4.18 21.57 -17.56
CA THR A 93 5.15 20.69 -18.20
C THR A 93 6.27 20.34 -17.24
N LEU A 94 6.63 19.06 -17.22
CA LEU A 94 7.76 18.48 -16.52
C LEU A 94 9.04 18.57 -17.37
N ASP A 95 10.08 19.16 -16.82
CA ASP A 95 11.46 19.15 -17.31
C ASP A 95 12.19 17.95 -16.70
N LEU A 96 12.42 16.94 -17.52
CA LEU A 96 13.12 15.72 -17.12
C LEU A 96 14.65 15.89 -17.06
N GLY A 97 15.17 17.11 -17.29
CA GLY A 97 16.58 17.43 -17.25
C GLY A 97 17.29 17.32 -18.61
N THR A 98 18.61 17.52 -18.58
CA THR A 98 19.40 17.71 -19.80
C THR A 98 19.41 16.47 -20.70
N GLY A 99 18.99 16.64 -21.95
CA GLY A 99 18.99 15.57 -22.96
C GLY A 99 17.63 14.88 -23.14
N LEU A 100 16.65 15.21 -22.30
CA LEU A 100 15.27 14.74 -22.39
C LEU A 100 14.36 15.89 -22.83
N SER A 101 13.18 15.55 -23.34
CA SER A 101 12.18 16.53 -23.78
C SER A 101 11.23 16.86 -22.64
N THR A 102 10.75 18.11 -22.59
CA THR A 102 9.70 18.50 -21.65
C THR A 102 8.41 17.72 -21.94
N MET A 103 7.73 17.26 -20.90
CA MET A 103 6.54 16.41 -20.99
C MET A 103 5.35 17.06 -20.27
N PRO A 104 4.15 17.12 -20.83
CA PRO A 104 2.96 17.58 -20.10
C PRO A 104 2.75 16.80 -18.79
N LEU A 105 2.38 17.49 -17.70
CA LEU A 105 2.10 16.83 -16.43
C LEU A 105 0.83 15.97 -16.52
N ILE A 106 -0.28 16.54 -17.01
CA ILE A 106 -1.57 15.84 -17.12
C ILE A 106 -1.72 15.20 -18.49
N ASN A 107 -2.16 13.94 -18.50
CA ASN A 107 -2.40 13.14 -19.68
C ASN A 107 -3.77 13.42 -20.32
N GLY A 108 -4.01 14.66 -20.74
CA GLY A 108 -5.30 15.06 -21.33
C GLY A 108 -5.51 14.60 -22.78
N ASN A 109 -4.44 14.57 -23.59
CA ASN A 109 -4.48 14.22 -25.01
C ASN A 109 -3.73 12.92 -25.34
N GLY A 110 -3.32 12.13 -24.32
CA GLY A 110 -2.46 10.97 -24.54
C GLY A 110 -0.99 11.34 -24.72
N ASP A 111 -0.53 12.47 -24.18
CA ASP A 111 0.87 12.95 -24.29
C ASP A 111 1.51 13.28 -22.93
N GLY A 112 0.75 13.17 -21.83
CA GLY A 112 1.21 13.58 -20.50
C GLY A 112 1.55 12.40 -19.59
N LEU A 113 1.97 12.70 -18.37
CA LEU A 113 2.38 11.71 -17.36
C LEU A 113 1.21 11.19 -16.52
N LEU A 114 0.39 12.08 -15.99
CA LEU A 114 -0.61 11.78 -14.95
C LEU A 114 -2.02 11.77 -15.53
N THR A 115 -2.72 10.66 -15.38
CA THR A 115 -4.17 10.59 -15.53
C THR A 115 -4.79 10.60 -14.14
N LEU A 116 -5.59 11.60 -13.82
CA LEU A 116 -6.27 11.69 -12.53
C LEU A 116 -7.74 11.25 -12.70
N GLY A 117 -8.25 10.49 -11.73
CA GLY A 117 -9.65 10.06 -11.65
C GLY A 117 -10.64 11.21 -11.42
N GLU A 118 -11.80 10.94 -10.81
CA GLU A 118 -12.79 11.99 -10.53
C GLU A 118 -12.25 13.00 -9.49
N ALA A 119 -11.66 14.08 -9.99
CA ALA A 119 -11.01 15.13 -9.20
C ALA A 119 -11.88 15.80 -8.12
N GLY A 120 -13.20 15.60 -8.16
CA GLY A 120 -14.14 16.13 -7.17
C GLY A 120 -14.19 15.38 -5.84
N LEU A 121 -13.42 14.30 -5.68
CA LEU A 121 -13.37 13.50 -4.44
C LEU A 121 -12.14 13.77 -3.58
N VAL A 122 -11.10 14.41 -4.14
CA VAL A 122 -9.90 14.83 -3.42
C VAL A 122 -9.98 16.30 -3.03
N SER A 123 -9.59 16.61 -1.79
CA SER A 123 -9.57 17.98 -1.29
C SER A 123 -8.33 18.25 -0.45
N SER A 124 -8.10 19.54 -0.22
CA SER A 124 -7.08 20.06 0.69
C SER A 124 -7.76 20.79 1.84
N TYR A 125 -7.15 20.74 3.02
CA TYR A 125 -7.59 21.41 4.24
C TYR A 125 -6.41 22.08 4.95
N ALA A 126 -6.65 23.25 5.52
CA ALA A 126 -5.72 23.95 6.40
C ALA A 126 -6.45 24.78 7.46
N GLU A 127 -5.95 24.82 8.68
CA GLU A 127 -6.43 25.67 9.78
C GLU A 127 -5.25 26.05 10.68
N ALA A 128 -5.24 27.27 11.21
CA ALA A 128 -4.18 27.81 12.07
C ALA A 128 -4.78 28.70 13.17
N PRO A 129 -5.47 28.13 14.17
CA PRO A 129 -6.34 28.90 15.05
C PRO A 129 -5.56 29.78 16.06
N SER A 130 -4.34 29.39 16.42
CA SER A 130 -3.44 30.12 17.34
C SER A 130 -2.00 30.08 16.83
N THR A 131 -1.10 30.82 17.47
CA THR A 131 0.35 30.76 17.23
C THR A 131 0.96 29.38 17.54
N THR A 132 0.32 28.61 18.40
CA THR A 132 0.79 27.29 18.86
C THR A 132 0.05 26.11 18.23
N SER A 133 -0.95 26.36 17.36
CA SER A 133 -1.76 25.31 16.72
C SER A 133 -1.87 25.52 15.22
N ALA A 134 -1.62 24.45 14.46
CA ALA A 134 -1.80 24.40 13.01
C ALA A 134 -2.15 22.97 12.57
N LYS A 135 -3.11 22.83 11.66
CA LYS A 135 -3.55 21.54 11.12
C LYS A 135 -3.71 21.60 9.61
N ALA A 136 -3.15 20.62 8.91
CA ALA A 136 -3.29 20.45 7.47
C ALA A 136 -3.74 19.04 7.11
N GLY A 137 -4.49 18.93 6.01
CA GLY A 137 -4.92 17.65 5.44
C GLY A 137 -4.96 17.71 3.91
N ALA A 138 -4.71 16.59 3.25
CA ALA A 138 -4.78 16.50 1.80
C ALA A 138 -5.21 15.12 1.31
N GLY A 139 -5.84 15.05 0.13
CA GLY A 139 -6.30 13.82 -0.51
C GLY A 139 -7.75 13.51 -0.16
N ALA A 140 -8.02 12.27 0.27
CA ALA A 140 -9.32 11.83 0.78
C ALA A 140 -9.56 12.35 2.20
N VAL A 141 -9.66 13.67 2.36
CA VAL A 141 -9.90 14.31 3.65
C VAL A 141 -11.30 14.91 3.72
N SER A 142 -11.90 14.86 4.92
CA SER A 142 -13.19 15.48 5.23
C SER A 142 -13.07 16.98 5.47
N SER A 143 -14.20 17.64 5.71
CA SER A 143 -14.28 19.08 5.97
C SER A 143 -13.72 19.52 7.33
N ASP A 144 -13.13 18.63 8.10
CA ASP A 144 -12.39 18.91 9.34
C ASP A 144 -10.92 18.45 9.24
N GLY A 145 -10.50 18.10 8.03
CA GLY A 145 -9.15 17.63 7.73
C GLY A 145 -8.85 16.21 8.17
N ALA A 146 -9.82 15.41 8.63
CA ALA A 146 -9.57 14.00 8.94
C ALA A 146 -9.53 13.13 7.68
N ILE A 147 -8.79 12.00 7.70
CA ILE A 147 -8.74 11.06 6.57
C ILE A 147 -10.03 10.23 6.53
N GLY A 148 -10.72 10.22 5.40
CA GLY A 148 -11.98 9.49 5.18
C GLY A 148 -11.96 8.63 3.92
N LEU A 149 -11.40 7.41 4.01
CA LEU A 149 -11.42 6.45 2.88
C LEU A 149 -12.68 5.57 2.83
N ASP A 150 -13.40 5.40 3.93
CA ASP A 150 -14.54 4.46 4.03
C ASP A 150 -15.74 4.85 3.17
N ASP A 151 -15.87 6.13 2.80
CA ASP A 151 -16.96 6.66 1.97
C ASP A 151 -16.63 6.70 0.47
N ILE A 152 -15.42 6.24 0.08
CA ILE A 152 -14.88 6.39 -1.26
C ILE A 152 -14.62 5.00 -1.84
N SER A 153 -15.16 4.70 -3.03
CA SER A 153 -14.80 3.44 -3.69
C SER A 153 -13.38 3.53 -4.23
N SER A 154 -12.62 2.44 -4.16
CA SER A 154 -11.22 2.37 -4.60
C SER A 154 -11.01 2.87 -6.03
N ASP A 155 -12.04 2.73 -6.88
CA ASP A 155 -12.00 3.02 -8.31
C ASP A 155 -12.25 4.51 -8.61
N ASP A 156 -12.82 5.27 -7.67
CA ASP A 156 -13.23 6.66 -7.92
C ASP A 156 -12.08 7.67 -7.69
N MET A 157 -11.05 7.29 -6.95
CA MET A 157 -9.90 8.12 -6.58
C MET A 157 -8.57 7.49 -6.97
N THR A 158 -8.41 7.21 -8.27
CA THR A 158 -7.16 6.67 -8.83
C THR A 158 -6.33 7.76 -9.50
N ALA A 159 -5.02 7.64 -9.41
CA ALA A 159 -4.06 8.37 -10.23
C ALA A 159 -3.21 7.35 -10.98
N ASN A 160 -3.10 7.49 -12.30
CA ASN A 160 -2.23 6.65 -13.12
C ASN A 160 -1.04 7.49 -13.61
N VAL A 161 0.17 6.99 -13.34
CA VAL A 161 1.45 7.55 -13.79
C VAL A 161 1.93 6.72 -14.97
N ASP A 162 1.93 7.29 -16.18
CA ASP A 162 2.38 6.62 -17.42
C ASP A 162 3.90 6.73 -17.58
N LEU A 163 4.62 5.67 -17.21
CA LEU A 163 6.08 5.56 -17.26
C LEU A 163 6.59 5.18 -18.67
N THR A 164 5.70 4.73 -19.56
CA THR A 164 6.03 4.34 -20.94
C THR A 164 6.73 5.46 -21.70
N ARG A 165 6.27 6.70 -21.52
CA ARG A 165 6.91 7.86 -22.17
C ARG A 165 8.30 8.13 -21.63
N LEU A 166 8.53 7.90 -20.34
CA LEU A 166 9.83 8.08 -19.73
C LEU A 166 10.84 7.09 -20.33
N LEU A 167 10.43 5.82 -20.49
CA LEU A 167 11.20 4.80 -21.19
C LEU A 167 11.53 5.22 -22.63
N GLY A 168 10.55 5.68 -23.41
CA GLY A 168 10.79 6.14 -24.78
C GLY A 168 11.76 7.31 -24.88
N GLN A 169 11.80 8.22 -23.90
CA GLN A 169 12.74 9.33 -23.90
C GLN A 169 14.19 8.92 -23.57
N LEU A 170 14.37 7.88 -22.75
CA LEU A 170 15.69 7.34 -22.42
C LEU A 170 16.36 6.62 -23.60
N GLY A 171 15.66 6.46 -24.73
CA GLY A 171 16.19 5.79 -25.92
C GLY A 171 16.44 4.30 -25.70
N VAL A 172 15.69 3.69 -24.77
CA VAL A 172 15.69 2.25 -24.54
C VAL A 172 14.74 1.52 -25.51
N ASP A 173 14.54 2.07 -26.71
CA ASP A 173 13.61 1.57 -27.76
C ASP A 173 13.77 0.07 -28.06
N GLY A 174 14.98 -0.48 -27.89
CA GLY A 174 15.25 -1.91 -28.05
C GLY A 174 14.69 -2.80 -26.92
N LEU A 175 14.51 -2.26 -25.71
CA LEU A 175 13.74 -2.86 -24.62
C LEU A 175 12.25 -2.62 -24.85
N THR A 176 11.83 -1.43 -25.31
CA THR A 176 10.41 -1.10 -25.33
C THR A 176 9.63 -1.79 -26.45
N ASP A 177 10.25 -1.99 -27.61
CA ASP A 177 9.54 -2.60 -28.75
C ASP A 177 9.47 -4.14 -28.68
N GLN A 178 10.23 -4.77 -27.78
CA GLN A 178 10.39 -6.23 -27.73
C GLN A 178 10.12 -6.84 -26.34
N ILE A 179 10.37 -6.10 -25.26
CA ILE A 179 10.33 -6.63 -23.90
C ILE A 179 9.26 -5.92 -23.07
N ILE A 180 9.20 -4.59 -23.07
CA ILE A 180 8.22 -3.78 -22.31
C ILE A 180 7.66 -2.62 -23.14
N ASP A 181 6.49 -2.76 -23.73
CA ASP A 181 5.92 -1.69 -24.57
C ASP A 181 5.05 -0.68 -23.81
N GLU A 182 4.58 -1.05 -22.61
CA GLU A 182 3.87 -0.15 -21.70
C GLU A 182 4.35 -0.34 -20.25
N ALA A 183 4.47 0.76 -19.51
CA ALA A 183 4.71 0.74 -18.08
C ALA A 183 3.87 1.83 -17.40
N SER A 184 3.10 1.47 -16.38
CA SER A 184 2.32 2.43 -15.62
C SER A 184 2.25 2.08 -14.13
N LEU A 185 1.97 3.10 -13.32
CA LEU A 185 1.73 2.97 -11.89
C LEU A 185 0.35 3.54 -11.57
N GLU A 186 -0.56 2.67 -11.14
CA GLU A 186 -1.86 3.05 -10.62
C GLU A 186 -1.80 3.21 -9.10
N ILE A 187 -2.28 4.34 -8.61
CA ILE A 187 -2.30 4.72 -7.21
C ILE A 187 -3.77 4.89 -6.82
N GLY A 188 -4.24 4.11 -5.86
CA GLY A 188 -5.59 4.22 -5.34
C GLY A 188 -5.78 5.43 -4.42
N ALA A 189 -6.96 5.50 -3.80
CA ALA A 189 -7.32 6.58 -2.88
C ALA A 189 -6.29 6.71 -1.74
N LEU A 190 -5.92 7.95 -1.41
CA LEU A 190 -4.93 8.22 -0.37
C LEU A 190 -5.23 9.54 0.35
N GLY A 191 -4.67 9.70 1.54
CA GLY A 191 -4.75 10.94 2.30
C GLY A 191 -3.65 11.06 3.34
N SER A 192 -3.35 12.29 3.75
CA SER A 192 -2.44 12.58 4.86
C SER A 192 -2.99 13.71 5.72
N THR A 193 -2.52 13.76 6.97
CA THR A 193 -2.81 14.85 7.92
C THR A 193 -1.59 15.15 8.76
N ALA A 194 -1.35 16.43 9.02
CA ALA A 194 -0.38 16.90 10.00
C ALA A 194 -1.10 17.84 10.98
N ASP A 195 -0.88 17.64 12.26
CA ASP A 195 -1.44 18.47 13.34
C ASP A 195 -0.29 18.80 14.30
N LYS A 196 0.04 20.09 14.41
CA LYS A 196 1.02 20.59 15.38
C LYS A 196 0.28 21.48 16.37
N THR A 197 0.20 21.04 17.62
CA THR A 197 -0.45 21.78 18.70
C THR A 197 0.44 21.74 19.95
N ASP A 198 0.75 22.91 20.48
CA ASP A 198 1.53 23.12 21.71
C ASP A 198 2.85 22.34 21.72
N GLY A 199 3.55 22.33 20.57
CA GLY A 199 4.82 21.62 20.36
C GLY A 199 4.69 20.11 20.06
N THR A 200 3.51 19.51 20.26
CA THR A 200 3.22 18.12 19.88
C THR A 200 2.85 18.04 18.42
N LEU A 201 3.42 17.06 17.71
CA LEU A 201 3.23 16.88 16.28
C LEU A 201 2.70 15.48 15.98
N ASP A 202 1.45 15.41 15.53
CA ASP A 202 0.82 14.20 15.01
C ASP A 202 0.84 14.20 13.48
N ARG A 203 1.18 13.05 12.89
CA ARG A 203 1.22 12.84 11.44
C ARG A 203 0.57 11.51 11.11
N GLN A 204 -0.39 11.55 10.21
CA GLN A 204 -1.10 10.36 9.75
C GLN A 204 -1.11 10.30 8.23
N TYR A 205 -1.17 9.07 7.72
CA TYR A 205 -1.32 8.81 6.29
C TYR A 205 -2.09 7.52 6.06
N LEU A 206 -2.75 7.42 4.91
CA LEU A 206 -3.44 6.22 4.48
C LEU A 206 -3.37 6.10 2.96
N VAL A 207 -3.12 4.89 2.47
CA VAL A 207 -3.08 4.52 1.04
C VAL A 207 -3.93 3.27 0.85
N ALA A 208 -4.96 3.35 0.01
CA ALA A 208 -5.89 2.25 -0.25
C ALA A 208 -5.23 1.11 -1.04
N GLY A 209 -4.37 1.44 -1.99
CA GLY A 209 -3.64 0.48 -2.81
C GLY A 209 -2.74 1.19 -3.83
N ALA A 210 -1.81 0.44 -4.39
CA ALA A 210 -1.03 0.86 -5.55
C ALA A 210 -0.60 -0.39 -6.33
N SER A 211 -0.66 -0.32 -7.65
CA SER A 211 -0.25 -1.41 -8.53
C SER A 211 0.61 -0.88 -9.67
N ALA A 212 1.71 -1.57 -9.95
CA ALA A 212 2.53 -1.30 -11.12
C ALA A 212 2.20 -2.30 -12.22
N THR A 213 1.98 -1.83 -13.44
CA THR A 213 1.66 -2.69 -14.59
C THR A 213 2.68 -2.47 -15.69
N VAL A 214 3.17 -3.57 -16.25
CA VAL A 214 4.09 -3.61 -17.37
C VAL A 214 3.47 -4.49 -18.45
N SER A 215 3.29 -3.98 -19.66
CA SER A 215 2.91 -4.80 -20.81
C SER A 215 4.15 -5.34 -21.51
N SER A 216 4.14 -6.64 -21.82
CA SER A 216 5.22 -7.32 -22.53
C SER A 216 4.72 -8.06 -23.77
N PRO A 217 5.09 -7.61 -24.99
CA PRO A 217 4.75 -8.34 -26.23
C PRO A 217 5.34 -9.75 -26.26
N ALA A 218 6.45 -9.98 -25.57
CA ALA A 218 7.06 -11.31 -25.43
C ALA A 218 6.16 -12.26 -24.62
N VAL A 219 5.53 -11.76 -23.55
CA VAL A 219 4.54 -12.51 -22.77
C VAL A 219 3.26 -12.74 -23.57
N GLU A 220 2.74 -11.73 -24.28
CA GLU A 220 1.58 -11.88 -25.18
C GLU A 220 1.85 -12.98 -26.25
N GLY A 221 3.06 -12.98 -26.81
CA GLY A 221 3.50 -13.95 -27.82
C GLY A 221 3.63 -15.39 -27.29
N LEU A 222 3.66 -15.59 -25.97
CA LEU A 222 3.80 -16.91 -25.35
C LEU A 222 2.61 -17.82 -25.66
N THR A 223 1.40 -17.26 -25.60
CA THR A 223 0.14 -17.95 -25.94
C THR A 223 0.18 -18.51 -27.37
N GLY A 224 0.65 -17.70 -28.33
CA GLY A 224 0.77 -18.11 -29.74
C GLY A 224 1.87 -19.17 -29.95
N SER A 225 3.01 -19.02 -29.28
CA SER A 225 4.16 -19.92 -29.39
C SER A 225 3.86 -21.29 -28.78
N LEU A 226 3.35 -21.33 -27.55
CA LEU A 226 2.93 -22.56 -26.88
C LEU A 226 1.71 -23.20 -27.55
N GLY A 227 0.75 -22.39 -28.02
CA GLY A 227 -0.39 -22.88 -28.79
C GLY A 227 0.04 -23.61 -30.07
N SER A 228 1.05 -23.10 -30.77
CA SER A 228 1.64 -23.76 -31.95
C SER A 228 2.31 -25.09 -31.61
N VAL A 229 2.89 -25.22 -30.41
CA VAL A 229 3.43 -26.50 -29.92
C VAL A 229 2.32 -27.52 -29.68
N VAL A 230 1.20 -27.10 -29.07
CA VAL A 230 0.02 -27.96 -28.84
C VAL A 230 -0.60 -28.39 -30.18
N ASP A 231 -0.77 -27.46 -31.12
CA ASP A 231 -1.30 -27.76 -32.46
C ASP A 231 -0.37 -28.70 -33.23
N GLY A 232 0.94 -28.47 -33.18
CA GLY A 232 1.94 -29.34 -33.81
C GLY A 232 1.97 -30.75 -33.21
N LEU A 233 1.75 -30.87 -31.89
CA LEU A 233 1.55 -32.17 -31.24
C LEU A 233 0.28 -32.85 -31.74
N GLY A 234 -0.82 -32.11 -31.88
CA GLY A 234 -2.08 -32.63 -32.44
C GLY A 234 -1.94 -33.16 -33.86
N ASP A 235 -1.28 -32.41 -34.74
CA ASP A 235 -0.99 -32.84 -36.11
C ASP A 235 -0.11 -34.10 -36.15
N THR A 236 0.89 -34.16 -35.26
CA THR A 236 1.77 -35.32 -35.14
C THR A 236 1.01 -36.53 -34.62
N LEU A 237 0.23 -36.40 -33.54
CA LEU A 237 -0.60 -37.46 -32.99
C LEU A 237 -1.62 -37.97 -34.02
N ASN A 238 -2.31 -37.07 -34.71
CA ASN A 238 -3.29 -37.43 -35.74
C ASN A 238 -2.64 -38.20 -36.90
N THR A 239 -1.42 -37.84 -37.29
CA THR A 239 -0.68 -38.53 -38.34
C THR A 239 -0.14 -39.88 -37.86
N THR A 240 0.47 -39.91 -36.68
CA THR A 240 1.11 -41.10 -36.11
C THR A 240 0.09 -42.14 -35.67
N LEU A 241 -1.03 -41.73 -35.06
CA LEU A 241 -2.15 -42.58 -34.67
C LEU A 241 -3.21 -42.65 -35.78
N SER A 242 -2.80 -42.63 -37.04
CA SER A 242 -3.68 -42.88 -38.18
C SER A 242 -3.65 -44.34 -38.62
N VAL A 243 -4.58 -44.70 -39.50
CA VAL A 243 -4.59 -46.00 -40.20
C VAL A 243 -3.37 -46.21 -41.10
N ASP A 244 -2.73 -45.13 -41.55
CA ASP A 244 -1.47 -45.18 -42.31
C ASP A 244 -0.24 -45.28 -41.38
N GLY A 245 -0.43 -45.08 -40.06
CA GLY A 245 0.60 -45.10 -39.03
C GLY A 245 0.46 -46.28 -38.07
N ALA A 246 0.53 -45.99 -36.76
CA ALA A 246 0.51 -46.99 -35.70
C ALA A 246 -0.79 -47.80 -35.69
N LEU A 247 -1.96 -47.19 -35.93
CA LEU A 247 -3.24 -47.93 -35.92
C LEU A 247 -3.31 -48.97 -37.03
N GLY A 248 -2.74 -48.71 -38.21
CA GLY A 248 -2.65 -49.71 -39.28
C GLY A 248 -1.82 -50.94 -38.90
N THR A 249 -0.72 -50.72 -38.17
CA THR A 249 0.11 -51.82 -37.66
C THR A 249 -0.58 -52.59 -36.55
N ILE A 250 -1.32 -51.91 -35.68
CA ILE A 250 -2.17 -52.51 -34.64
C ILE A 250 -3.23 -53.40 -35.27
N VAL A 251 -3.97 -52.93 -36.28
CA VAL A 251 -5.00 -53.73 -36.97
C VAL A 251 -4.41 -55.04 -37.49
N SER A 252 -3.25 -54.98 -38.15
CA SER A 252 -2.56 -56.17 -38.68
C SER A 252 -2.11 -57.14 -37.58
N GLN A 253 -1.70 -56.63 -36.41
CA GLN A 253 -1.30 -57.44 -35.25
C GLN A 253 -2.50 -58.06 -34.53
N LEU A 254 -3.61 -57.32 -34.45
CA LEU A 254 -4.87 -57.79 -33.88
C LEU A 254 -5.47 -58.91 -34.72
N GLU A 255 -5.47 -58.81 -36.04
CA GLU A 255 -5.94 -59.90 -36.92
C GLU A 255 -5.06 -61.17 -36.83
N ALA A 256 -3.80 -61.02 -36.43
CA ALA A 256 -2.91 -62.15 -36.16
C ALA A 256 -3.04 -62.72 -34.74
N LEU A 257 -3.84 -62.08 -33.87
CA LEU A 257 -4.01 -62.48 -32.49
C LEU A 257 -4.75 -63.81 -32.39
N SER A 258 -4.14 -64.76 -31.70
CA SER A 258 -4.71 -66.07 -31.40
C SER A 258 -4.48 -66.42 -29.94
N ILE A 259 -5.57 -66.58 -29.19
CA ILE A 259 -5.54 -66.75 -27.75
C ILE A 259 -5.95 -68.17 -27.38
N PRO A 260 -5.06 -68.99 -26.78
CA PRO A 260 -5.42 -70.33 -26.35
C PRO A 260 -6.22 -70.29 -25.04
N LEU A 261 -7.49 -70.72 -25.09
CA LEU A 261 -8.41 -70.77 -23.94
C LEU A 261 -8.50 -72.18 -23.33
N GLY A 262 -7.44 -72.98 -23.47
CA GLY A 262 -7.36 -74.35 -22.95
C GLY A 262 -8.40 -75.30 -23.58
N LEU A 263 -9.31 -75.85 -22.77
CA LEU A 263 -10.34 -76.79 -23.25
C LEU A 263 -11.40 -76.12 -24.15
N LEU A 264 -11.49 -74.79 -24.12
CA LEU A 264 -12.46 -74.02 -24.91
C LEU A 264 -12.01 -73.81 -26.36
N GLY A 265 -10.76 -74.16 -26.69
CA GLY A 265 -10.18 -73.97 -28.01
C GLY A 265 -9.35 -72.70 -28.11
N THR A 266 -9.27 -72.14 -29.31
CA THR A 266 -8.53 -70.91 -29.61
C THR A 266 -9.50 -69.81 -30.02
N LEU A 267 -9.44 -68.67 -29.34
CA LEU A 267 -10.11 -67.46 -29.78
C LEU A 267 -9.24 -66.80 -30.86
N GLY A 268 -9.80 -66.56 -32.04
CA GLY A 268 -9.16 -65.83 -33.12
C GLY A 268 -9.88 -64.52 -33.41
N VAL A 269 -9.15 -63.56 -33.97
CA VAL A 269 -9.71 -62.33 -34.52
C VAL A 269 -9.86 -62.50 -36.03
N THR A 270 -11.05 -62.23 -36.56
CA THR A 270 -11.36 -62.35 -37.99
C THR A 270 -11.30 -61.02 -38.73
N GLU A 271 -11.58 -59.93 -38.02
CA GLU A 271 -11.58 -58.56 -38.52
C GLU A 271 -11.24 -57.63 -37.36
N ALA A 272 -10.48 -56.57 -37.61
CA ALA A 272 -10.17 -55.56 -36.61
C ALA A 272 -10.28 -54.15 -37.19
N SER A 273 -10.83 -53.22 -36.41
CA SER A 273 -10.78 -51.79 -36.69
C SER A 273 -10.38 -51.05 -35.43
N VAL A 274 -9.57 -50.01 -35.59
CA VAL A 274 -9.13 -49.15 -34.49
C VAL A 274 -9.31 -47.71 -34.90
N GLY A 275 -9.91 -46.92 -34.01
CA GLY A 275 -10.16 -45.50 -34.18
C GLY A 275 -9.65 -44.70 -32.99
N LEU A 276 -9.47 -43.40 -33.22
CA LEU A 276 -9.14 -42.41 -32.22
C LEU A 276 -10.30 -41.42 -32.13
N GLU A 277 -10.79 -41.15 -30.92
CA GLU A 277 -11.87 -40.19 -30.66
C GLU A 277 -11.39 -39.12 -29.67
N GLY A 278 -11.98 -37.93 -29.72
CA GLY A 278 -11.69 -36.85 -28.76
C GLY A 278 -10.43 -36.00 -28.99
N LEU A 279 -9.48 -36.41 -29.84
CA LEU A 279 -8.18 -35.73 -30.04
C LEU A 279 -8.25 -34.19 -30.17
N ALA A 280 -9.02 -33.68 -31.13
CA ALA A 280 -9.10 -32.25 -31.37
C ALA A 280 -9.71 -31.49 -30.17
N ALA A 281 -10.76 -32.06 -29.56
CA ALA A 281 -11.44 -31.45 -28.43
C ALA A 281 -10.55 -31.42 -27.18
N ALA A 282 -9.81 -32.51 -26.91
CA ALA A 282 -8.88 -32.61 -25.78
C ALA A 282 -7.75 -31.58 -25.90
N LEU A 283 -7.15 -31.42 -27.08
CA LEU A 283 -6.07 -30.45 -27.28
C LEU A 283 -6.55 -28.99 -27.34
N ASP A 284 -7.76 -28.74 -27.86
CA ASP A 284 -8.38 -27.41 -27.75
C ASP A 284 -8.65 -27.05 -26.28
N GLN A 285 -9.01 -28.04 -25.45
CA GLN A 285 -9.18 -27.83 -24.02
C GLN A 285 -7.88 -27.47 -23.31
N VAL A 286 -6.74 -28.12 -23.65
CA VAL A 286 -5.41 -27.74 -23.12
C VAL A 286 -5.12 -26.25 -23.35
N LYS A 287 -5.39 -25.75 -24.56
CA LYS A 287 -5.15 -24.34 -24.89
C LYS A 287 -6.05 -23.43 -24.06
N ASN A 288 -7.32 -23.76 -23.90
CA ASN A 288 -8.24 -22.94 -23.11
C ASN A 288 -7.94 -22.97 -21.61
N ASP A 289 -7.57 -24.13 -21.07
CA ASP A 289 -7.39 -24.30 -19.62
C ASP A 289 -6.08 -23.68 -19.12
N VAL A 290 -5.03 -23.61 -19.97
CA VAL A 290 -3.69 -23.16 -19.57
C VAL A 290 -3.23 -21.89 -20.28
N LEU A 291 -3.52 -21.77 -21.58
CA LEU A 291 -3.01 -20.67 -22.41
C LEU A 291 -4.01 -19.53 -22.55
N THR A 292 -5.11 -19.54 -21.78
CA THR A 292 -6.03 -18.42 -21.72
C THR A 292 -6.28 -18.01 -20.28
N GLY A 293 -6.12 -16.72 -20.00
CA GLY A 293 -6.42 -16.14 -18.70
C GLY A 293 -5.21 -15.55 -17.99
N VAL A 294 -5.39 -15.36 -16.69
CA VAL A 294 -4.48 -14.64 -15.82
C VAL A 294 -3.83 -15.62 -14.85
N ILE A 295 -2.50 -15.66 -14.83
CA ILE A 295 -1.72 -16.42 -13.85
C ILE A 295 -1.44 -15.51 -12.67
N THR A 296 -1.93 -15.87 -11.48
CA THR A 296 -1.63 -15.13 -10.25
C THR A 296 -0.79 -15.98 -9.32
N THR A 297 0.28 -15.40 -8.76
CA THR A 297 1.12 -16.10 -7.80
C THR A 297 0.40 -16.32 -6.46
N ASN A 298 0.86 -17.28 -5.66
CA ASN A 298 0.23 -17.61 -4.37
C ASN A 298 0.30 -16.45 -3.36
N THR A 299 1.30 -15.58 -3.51
CA THR A 299 1.47 -14.36 -2.71
C THR A 299 0.46 -13.28 -3.10
N GLY A 300 -0.11 -13.35 -4.30
CA GLY A 300 -0.91 -12.29 -4.91
C GLY A 300 -0.08 -11.09 -5.36
N LEU A 301 1.26 -11.15 -5.24
CA LEU A 301 2.14 -10.05 -5.62
C LEU A 301 2.15 -9.84 -7.12
N VAL A 302 2.21 -10.90 -7.91
CA VAL A 302 2.33 -10.84 -9.37
C VAL A 302 1.13 -11.51 -10.02
N SER A 303 0.58 -10.85 -11.02
CA SER A 303 -0.48 -11.36 -11.88
C SER A 303 -0.14 -11.11 -13.35
N ILE A 304 -0.17 -12.16 -14.17
CA ILE A 304 0.24 -12.12 -15.58
C ILE A 304 -0.96 -12.48 -16.47
N ASP A 305 -1.45 -11.55 -17.27
CA ASP A 305 -2.44 -11.83 -18.32
C ASP A 305 -1.71 -12.29 -19.59
N LEU A 306 -1.88 -13.56 -19.95
CA LEU A 306 -1.23 -14.15 -21.12
C LEU A 306 -1.83 -13.68 -22.46
N GLY A 307 -3.01 -13.06 -22.42
CA GLY A 307 -3.72 -12.58 -23.59
C GLY A 307 -3.38 -11.15 -23.98
N SER A 308 -3.13 -10.27 -23.01
CA SER A 308 -2.63 -8.91 -23.26
C SER A 308 -1.12 -8.78 -23.10
N GLY A 309 -0.47 -9.68 -22.35
CA GLY A 309 0.93 -9.54 -21.97
C GLY A 309 1.15 -8.67 -20.73
N ASP A 310 0.09 -8.30 -20.01
CA ASP A 310 0.17 -7.45 -18.83
C ASP A 310 0.70 -8.22 -17.62
N VAL A 311 1.81 -7.73 -17.06
CA VAL A 311 2.37 -8.14 -15.77
C VAL A 311 2.03 -7.06 -14.75
N THR A 312 1.09 -7.37 -13.86
CA THR A 312 0.64 -6.49 -12.77
C THR A 312 1.29 -6.91 -11.46
N VAL A 313 1.83 -5.93 -10.74
CA VAL A 313 2.43 -6.07 -9.41
C VAL A 313 1.58 -5.32 -8.39
N ASP A 314 0.96 -6.02 -7.44
CA ASP A 314 0.26 -5.41 -6.31
C ASP A 314 1.27 -4.98 -5.23
N LEU A 315 1.56 -3.69 -5.18
CA LEU A 315 2.58 -3.14 -4.27
C LEU A 315 2.20 -3.30 -2.79
N ALA A 316 0.92 -3.52 -2.48
CA ALA A 316 0.51 -3.82 -1.11
C ALA A 316 0.97 -5.21 -0.65
N GLN A 317 1.22 -6.15 -1.56
CA GLN A 317 1.72 -7.49 -1.22
C GLN A 317 3.24 -7.55 -1.03
N ILE A 318 3.99 -6.55 -1.48
CA ILE A 318 5.46 -6.48 -1.32
C ILE A 318 5.88 -6.55 0.15
N THR A 319 5.01 -6.10 1.06
CA THR A 319 5.37 -5.99 2.47
C THR A 319 4.22 -6.42 3.35
N THR A 320 4.54 -7.14 4.43
CA THR A 320 3.54 -7.60 5.38
C THR A 320 2.79 -6.41 5.98
N GLY A 321 1.45 -6.46 5.96
CA GLY A 321 0.58 -5.41 6.48
C GLY A 321 0.19 -4.32 5.48
N GLY A 322 0.52 -4.45 4.20
CA GLY A 322 0.13 -3.48 3.16
C GLY A 322 1.00 -2.23 3.16
N LEU A 323 0.53 -1.15 2.54
CA LEU A 323 1.26 0.13 2.42
C LEU A 323 1.17 1.03 3.67
N ASN A 324 0.30 0.70 4.61
CA ASN A 324 -0.03 1.52 5.79
C ASN A 324 0.77 1.12 7.04
N GLY A 325 0.95 2.05 7.98
CA GLY A 325 1.66 1.80 9.24
C GLY A 325 3.18 1.57 9.09
N LYS A 326 3.77 1.99 7.96
CA LYS A 326 5.21 1.91 7.71
C LYS A 326 5.94 3.03 8.43
N THR A 327 7.23 2.80 8.68
CA THR A 327 8.11 3.83 9.23
C THR A 327 8.18 5.04 8.29
N PRO A 328 8.50 6.25 8.78
CA PRO A 328 8.70 7.41 7.93
C PRO A 328 9.70 7.13 6.81
N ASN A 329 9.40 7.63 5.60
CA ASN A 329 10.20 7.50 4.38
C ASN A 329 10.47 6.04 3.97
N TYR A 330 9.42 5.21 3.98
CA TYR A 330 9.54 3.81 3.60
C TYR A 330 9.54 3.65 2.07
N GLU A 331 10.65 3.16 1.53
CA GLU A 331 10.83 2.83 0.12
C GLU A 331 10.13 1.50 -0.21
N VAL A 332 9.11 1.55 -1.07
CA VAL A 332 8.31 0.39 -1.47
C VAL A 332 9.09 -0.52 -2.42
N LEU A 333 9.72 0.07 -3.43
CA LEU A 333 10.50 -0.65 -4.44
C LEU A 333 11.99 -0.75 -4.06
N SER A 334 12.28 -1.16 -2.82
CA SER A 334 13.66 -1.41 -2.42
C SER A 334 14.33 -2.47 -3.31
N PRO A 335 15.67 -2.53 -3.40
CA PRO A 335 16.36 -3.56 -4.20
C PRO A 335 15.94 -5.00 -3.84
N THR A 336 15.61 -5.26 -2.57
CA THR A 336 15.10 -6.57 -2.14
C THR A 336 13.68 -6.82 -2.65
N ALA A 337 12.81 -5.82 -2.63
CA ALA A 337 11.46 -5.94 -3.16
C ALA A 337 11.46 -6.17 -4.68
N VAL A 338 12.34 -5.48 -5.41
CA VAL A 338 12.47 -5.67 -6.86
C VAL A 338 12.97 -7.08 -7.21
N GLN A 339 13.92 -7.63 -6.45
CA GLN A 339 14.33 -9.03 -6.61
C GLN A 339 13.17 -9.99 -6.38
N GLU A 340 12.37 -9.76 -5.33
CA GLU A 340 11.19 -10.59 -5.03
C GLU A 340 10.16 -10.55 -6.15
N ILE A 341 9.94 -9.39 -6.78
CA ILE A 341 9.08 -9.25 -7.96
C ILE A 341 9.63 -10.09 -9.13
N ALA A 342 10.93 -9.99 -9.43
CA ALA A 342 11.56 -10.75 -10.51
C ALA A 342 11.48 -12.27 -10.28
N ASP A 343 11.72 -12.72 -9.04
CA ASP A 343 11.62 -14.12 -8.63
C ASP A 343 10.17 -14.64 -8.79
N GLU A 344 9.17 -13.84 -8.40
CA GLU A 344 7.75 -14.19 -8.50
C GLU A 344 7.26 -14.23 -9.95
N ILE A 345 7.72 -13.32 -10.81
CA ILE A 345 7.45 -13.38 -12.27
C ILE A 345 8.03 -14.69 -12.84
N THR A 346 9.30 -15.00 -12.52
CA THR A 346 9.97 -16.21 -12.98
C THR A 346 9.26 -17.47 -12.49
N LEU A 347 8.80 -17.47 -11.23
CA LEU A 347 8.04 -18.57 -10.64
C LEU A 347 6.67 -18.74 -11.34
N ALA A 348 5.95 -17.65 -11.60
CA ALA A 348 4.66 -17.68 -12.30
C ALA A 348 4.80 -18.31 -13.69
N LEU A 349 5.79 -17.86 -14.46
CA LEU A 349 6.05 -18.37 -15.81
C LEU A 349 6.62 -19.81 -15.79
N SER A 350 7.40 -20.18 -14.76
CA SER A 350 7.85 -21.56 -14.58
C SER A 350 6.71 -22.53 -14.23
N ASN A 351 5.71 -22.07 -13.47
CA ASN A 351 4.53 -22.87 -13.17
C ASN A 351 3.69 -23.14 -14.42
N LEU A 352 3.65 -22.20 -15.38
CA LEU A 352 3.01 -22.42 -16.67
C LEU A 352 3.57 -23.65 -17.42
N ILE A 353 4.89 -23.91 -17.32
CA ILE A 353 5.52 -25.11 -17.90
C ILE A 353 4.92 -26.38 -17.28
N THR A 354 4.76 -26.37 -15.96
CA THR A 354 4.21 -27.50 -15.21
C THR A 354 2.73 -27.70 -15.51
N ASP A 355 1.95 -26.62 -15.53
CA ASP A 355 0.51 -26.66 -15.79
C ASP A 355 0.22 -27.13 -17.22
N LEU A 356 0.99 -26.64 -18.21
CA LEU A 356 0.85 -27.08 -19.59
C LEU A 356 1.17 -28.55 -19.75
N ARG A 357 2.26 -29.02 -19.13
CA ARG A 357 2.64 -30.44 -19.14
C ARG A 357 1.56 -31.31 -18.51
N ASP A 358 1.10 -30.96 -17.32
CA ASP A 358 0.15 -31.77 -16.57
C ASP A 358 -1.21 -31.81 -17.28
N THR A 359 -1.64 -30.68 -17.87
CA THR A 359 -2.86 -30.61 -18.68
C THR A 359 -2.73 -31.38 -19.99
N LEU A 360 -1.56 -31.41 -20.63
CA LEU A 360 -1.31 -32.25 -21.80
C LEU A 360 -1.38 -33.74 -21.47
N VAL A 361 -0.88 -34.17 -20.30
CA VAL A 361 -1.02 -35.56 -19.83
C VAL A 361 -2.49 -35.88 -19.55
N ALA A 362 -3.22 -34.96 -18.90
CA ALA A 362 -4.66 -35.11 -18.69
C ALA A 362 -5.43 -35.20 -20.02
N ALA A 363 -5.02 -34.45 -21.04
CA ALA A 363 -5.63 -34.54 -22.37
C ALA A 363 -5.44 -35.92 -23.02
N LEU A 364 -4.35 -36.64 -22.74
CA LEU A 364 -4.21 -38.03 -23.19
C LEU A 364 -5.22 -38.98 -22.54
N ASP A 365 -5.77 -38.63 -21.37
CA ASP A 365 -6.83 -39.40 -20.72
C ASP A 365 -8.21 -39.12 -21.32
N GLU A 366 -8.39 -37.97 -21.97
CA GLU A 366 -9.62 -37.60 -22.69
C GLU A 366 -9.65 -38.09 -24.16
N ILE A 367 -8.56 -38.70 -24.64
CA ILE A 367 -8.45 -39.21 -26.00
C ILE A 367 -8.68 -40.71 -25.99
N ASP A 368 -9.82 -41.15 -26.51
CA ASP A 368 -10.21 -42.55 -26.55
C ASP A 368 -9.63 -43.29 -27.75
N ILE A 369 -9.10 -44.49 -27.48
CA ILE A 369 -8.84 -45.51 -28.48
C ILE A 369 -10.01 -46.50 -28.45
N VAL A 370 -10.69 -46.61 -29.59
CA VAL A 370 -11.81 -47.54 -29.78
C VAL A 370 -11.37 -48.66 -30.71
N VAL A 371 -11.38 -49.89 -30.22
CA VAL A 371 -11.04 -51.10 -30.96
C VAL A 371 -12.30 -51.94 -31.12
N ASN A 372 -12.70 -52.21 -32.37
CA ASN A 372 -13.81 -53.12 -32.67
C ASN A 372 -13.25 -54.36 -33.36
N LEU A 373 -13.59 -55.54 -32.84
CA LEU A 373 -13.10 -56.83 -33.31
C LEU A 373 -14.25 -57.73 -33.74
N GLY A 374 -14.09 -58.39 -34.88
CA GLY A 374 -14.78 -59.64 -35.17
C GLY A 374 -14.00 -60.79 -34.54
N VAL A 375 -14.65 -61.61 -33.73
CA VAL A 375 -14.00 -62.72 -33.01
C VAL A 375 -14.67 -64.05 -33.34
N ASN A 376 -13.86 -65.11 -33.39
CA ASN A 376 -14.33 -66.48 -33.62
C ASN A 376 -13.80 -67.41 -32.53
N LEU A 377 -14.68 -68.22 -31.96
CA LEU A 377 -14.36 -69.31 -31.05
C LEU A 377 -14.90 -70.63 -31.61
N GLY A 378 -14.12 -71.26 -32.48
CA GLY A 378 -14.48 -72.53 -33.11
C GLY A 378 -15.50 -72.36 -34.24
N LEU A 379 -16.78 -72.66 -33.97
CA LEU A 379 -17.89 -72.47 -34.93
C LEU A 379 -18.80 -71.29 -34.56
N VAL A 380 -18.47 -70.56 -33.49
CA VAL A 380 -19.25 -69.41 -33.03
C VAL A 380 -18.51 -68.14 -33.40
N ASP A 381 -19.23 -67.24 -34.08
CA ASP A 381 -18.77 -65.90 -34.41
C ASP A 381 -19.42 -64.89 -33.47
N GLY A 382 -18.72 -63.78 -33.21
CA GLY A 382 -19.18 -62.71 -32.34
C GLY A 382 -18.37 -61.43 -32.55
N THR A 383 -18.59 -60.46 -31.68
CA THR A 383 -17.87 -59.18 -31.69
C THR A 383 -17.30 -58.85 -30.32
N ALA A 384 -16.26 -58.04 -30.30
CA ALA A 384 -15.71 -57.48 -29.08
C ALA A 384 -15.30 -56.02 -29.30
N ASP A 385 -15.77 -55.16 -28.41
CA ASP A 385 -15.47 -53.73 -28.41
C ASP A 385 -14.62 -53.43 -27.18
N ILE A 386 -13.44 -52.83 -27.39
CA ILE A 386 -12.52 -52.41 -26.36
C ILE A 386 -12.36 -50.89 -26.47
N THR A 387 -12.61 -50.19 -25.36
CA THR A 387 -12.47 -48.73 -25.28
C THR A 387 -11.62 -48.37 -24.07
N GLY A 388 -10.61 -47.55 -24.29
CA GLY A 388 -9.79 -46.97 -23.23
C GLY A 388 -9.05 -45.74 -23.74
N SER A 389 -8.70 -44.84 -22.83
CA SER A 389 -7.94 -43.64 -23.16
C SER A 389 -6.51 -43.97 -23.61
N VAL A 390 -5.87 -43.07 -24.35
CA VAL A 390 -4.43 -43.18 -24.67
C VAL A 390 -3.62 -43.32 -23.38
N ALA A 391 -3.96 -42.55 -22.34
CA ALA A 391 -3.31 -42.67 -21.04
C ALA A 391 -3.47 -44.06 -20.41
N SER A 392 -4.66 -44.67 -20.48
CA SER A 392 -4.90 -46.03 -19.96
C SER A 392 -4.05 -47.09 -20.65
N PHE A 393 -3.97 -47.05 -21.98
CA PHE A 393 -3.16 -47.99 -22.77
C PHE A 393 -1.65 -47.81 -22.55
N LEU A 394 -1.22 -46.61 -22.17
CA LEU A 394 0.17 -46.32 -21.80
C LEU A 394 0.48 -46.64 -20.32
N GLY A 395 -0.53 -46.93 -19.50
CA GLY A 395 -0.37 -47.11 -18.06
C GLY A 395 0.01 -45.82 -17.33
N LEU A 396 -0.42 -44.67 -17.86
CA LEU A 396 -0.22 -43.35 -17.22
C LEU A 396 -1.29 -43.06 -16.16
N VAL A 397 -2.38 -43.82 -16.16
CA VAL A 397 -3.51 -43.73 -15.23
C VAL A 397 -3.87 -45.12 -14.73
N GLU A 398 -4.53 -45.18 -13.56
CA GLU A 398 -4.97 -46.44 -12.93
C GLU A 398 -6.25 -47.01 -13.57
N THR A 399 -6.87 -46.31 -14.50
CA THR A 399 -8.07 -46.75 -15.22
C THR A 399 -7.68 -47.75 -16.30
N ASP A 400 -8.20 -48.97 -16.22
CA ASP A 400 -8.00 -49.99 -17.25
C ASP A 400 -8.98 -49.78 -18.43
N PRO A 401 -8.58 -50.16 -19.67
CA PRO A 401 -9.51 -50.22 -20.79
C PRO A 401 -10.68 -51.17 -20.51
N THR A 402 -11.87 -50.79 -20.96
CA THR A 402 -13.09 -51.58 -20.80
C THR A 402 -13.32 -52.48 -22.01
N THR A 403 -14.02 -53.59 -21.82
CA THR A 403 -14.30 -54.55 -22.89
C THR A 403 -15.72 -55.06 -22.82
N VAL A 404 -16.42 -55.05 -23.95
CA VAL A 404 -17.74 -55.63 -24.14
C VAL A 404 -17.63 -56.73 -25.20
N VAL A 405 -18.06 -57.94 -24.88
CA VAL A 405 -18.01 -59.09 -25.80
C VAL A 405 -19.42 -59.60 -26.05
N ASP A 406 -19.79 -59.74 -27.32
CA ASP A 406 -21.04 -60.34 -27.77
C ASP A 406 -20.75 -61.65 -28.51
N LEU A 407 -20.99 -62.78 -27.84
CA LEU A 407 -20.72 -64.14 -28.32
C LEU A 407 -21.84 -65.07 -27.84
N ASP A 408 -22.58 -65.68 -28.78
CA ASP A 408 -23.67 -66.61 -28.48
C ASP A 408 -23.13 -68.02 -28.15
N VAL A 409 -22.57 -68.19 -26.95
CA VAL A 409 -22.03 -69.48 -26.51
C VAL A 409 -22.79 -70.02 -25.31
N LEU A 410 -23.60 -71.06 -25.56
CA LEU A 410 -24.41 -71.73 -24.54
C LEU A 410 -23.54 -72.32 -23.41
N GLY A 411 -23.63 -71.71 -22.23
CA GLY A 411 -23.06 -72.23 -20.98
C GLY A 411 -21.58 -71.90 -20.74
N LEU A 412 -20.99 -70.98 -21.52
CA LEU A 412 -19.65 -70.45 -21.23
C LEU A 412 -19.70 -69.25 -20.29
N ASP A 413 -18.69 -69.17 -19.43
CA ASP A 413 -18.39 -67.96 -18.66
C ASP A 413 -17.61 -66.99 -19.56
N LEU A 414 -18.26 -65.88 -19.94
CA LEU A 414 -17.63 -64.84 -20.76
C LEU A 414 -16.40 -64.24 -20.08
N GLY A 415 -16.29 -64.28 -18.75
CA GLY A 415 -15.10 -63.82 -18.03
C GLY A 415 -13.82 -64.56 -18.45
N ALA A 416 -13.94 -65.85 -18.81
CA ALA A 416 -12.81 -66.65 -19.29
C ALA A 416 -12.34 -66.27 -20.72
N VAL A 417 -13.14 -65.47 -21.44
CA VAL A 417 -12.84 -64.94 -22.79
C VAL A 417 -12.42 -63.48 -22.72
N VAL A 418 -13.13 -62.68 -21.91
CA VAL A 418 -12.94 -61.23 -21.77
C VAL A 418 -11.55 -60.90 -21.25
N THR A 419 -11.11 -61.50 -20.14
CA THR A 419 -9.81 -61.15 -19.53
C THR A 419 -8.62 -61.43 -20.45
N PRO A 420 -8.48 -62.64 -21.05
CA PRO A 420 -7.37 -62.90 -21.97
C PRO A 420 -7.41 -62.03 -23.22
N LEU A 421 -8.62 -61.72 -23.73
CA LEU A 421 -8.78 -60.84 -24.89
C LEU A 421 -8.32 -59.42 -24.58
N LEU A 422 -8.79 -58.86 -23.45
CA LEU A 422 -8.40 -57.53 -22.99
C LEU A 422 -6.87 -57.46 -22.77
N GLU A 423 -6.26 -58.42 -22.07
CA GLU A 423 -4.81 -58.47 -21.89
C GLU A 423 -4.04 -58.51 -23.22
N GLY A 424 -4.51 -59.32 -24.18
CA GLY A 424 -3.91 -59.44 -25.50
C GLY A 424 -4.00 -58.15 -26.33
N VAL A 425 -5.18 -57.52 -26.33
CA VAL A 425 -5.42 -56.25 -27.04
C VAL A 425 -4.62 -55.13 -26.40
N THR A 426 -4.67 -54.97 -25.07
CA THR A 426 -3.94 -53.93 -24.33
C THR A 426 -2.43 -54.06 -24.53
N GLY A 427 -1.88 -55.28 -24.57
CA GLY A 427 -0.46 -55.49 -24.85
C GLY A 427 -0.05 -55.06 -26.26
N ILE A 428 -0.88 -55.33 -27.27
CA ILE A 428 -0.64 -54.93 -28.66
C ILE A 428 -0.78 -53.41 -28.82
N VAL A 429 -1.91 -52.86 -28.38
CA VAL A 429 -2.23 -51.43 -28.50
C VAL A 429 -1.23 -50.60 -27.68
N GLY A 430 -1.05 -50.91 -26.40
CA GLY A 430 -0.13 -50.19 -25.52
C GLY A 430 1.33 -50.22 -25.99
N GLY A 431 1.79 -51.37 -26.52
CA GLY A 431 3.15 -51.49 -27.07
C GLY A 431 3.38 -50.62 -28.31
N ALA A 432 2.42 -50.61 -29.24
CA ALA A 432 2.50 -49.82 -30.47
C ALA A 432 2.34 -48.32 -30.19
N VAL A 433 1.33 -47.95 -29.40
CA VAL A 433 1.04 -46.56 -29.01
C VAL A 433 2.19 -46.00 -28.17
N GLY A 434 2.73 -46.75 -27.21
CA GLY A 434 3.87 -46.32 -26.39
C GLY A 434 5.14 -46.08 -27.19
N THR A 435 5.43 -46.92 -28.19
CA THR A 435 6.57 -46.72 -29.09
C THR A 435 6.42 -45.44 -29.92
N ALA A 436 5.18 -45.12 -30.31
CA ALA A 436 4.86 -43.93 -31.09
C ALA A 436 4.90 -42.64 -30.25
N ILE A 437 4.31 -42.65 -29.04
CA ILE A 437 4.01 -41.43 -28.28
C ILE A 437 5.08 -41.05 -27.26
N ASN A 438 5.71 -42.02 -26.58
CA ASN A 438 6.67 -41.71 -25.51
C ASN A 438 7.82 -40.77 -25.93
N PRO A 439 8.41 -40.88 -27.14
CA PRO A 439 9.42 -39.93 -27.58
C PRO A 439 8.91 -38.49 -27.70
N MET A 440 7.64 -38.31 -28.06
CA MET A 440 7.02 -36.99 -28.22
C MET A 440 6.80 -36.32 -26.86
N ILE A 441 6.24 -37.07 -25.89
CA ILE A 441 6.04 -36.59 -24.51
C ILE A 441 7.38 -36.16 -23.90
N ASN A 442 8.43 -36.97 -24.07
CA ASN A 442 9.76 -36.67 -23.51
C ASN A 442 10.46 -35.48 -24.16
N GLY A 443 10.24 -35.25 -25.47
CA GLY A 443 10.84 -34.11 -26.17
C GLY A 443 10.16 -32.78 -25.85
N LEU A 444 8.88 -32.81 -25.52
CA LEU A 444 8.03 -31.64 -25.33
C LEU A 444 8.48 -30.76 -24.16
N ALA A 445 8.95 -31.36 -23.07
CA ALA A 445 9.42 -30.62 -21.90
C ALA A 445 10.54 -29.62 -22.25
N GLY A 446 11.52 -30.03 -23.06
CA GLY A 446 12.61 -29.15 -23.49
C GLY A 446 12.13 -28.03 -24.42
N THR A 447 11.17 -28.30 -25.30
CA THR A 447 10.59 -27.29 -26.19
C THR A 447 9.81 -26.23 -25.42
N ILE A 448 8.93 -26.65 -24.50
CA ILE A 448 8.15 -25.71 -23.67
C ILE A 448 9.08 -24.87 -22.81
N THR A 449 10.07 -25.50 -22.17
CA THR A 449 11.04 -24.81 -21.32
C THR A 449 11.80 -23.75 -22.10
N GLY A 450 12.33 -24.08 -23.28
CA GLY A 450 13.05 -23.11 -24.10
C GLY A 450 12.19 -21.92 -24.54
N ILE A 451 10.91 -22.13 -24.87
CA ILE A 451 10.00 -21.04 -25.24
C ILE A 451 9.73 -20.10 -24.06
N VAL A 452 9.57 -20.63 -22.85
CA VAL A 452 9.36 -19.82 -21.65
C VAL A 452 10.66 -19.09 -21.26
N GLU A 453 11.81 -19.77 -21.34
CA GLU A 453 13.14 -19.19 -21.08
C GLU A 453 13.46 -18.02 -22.03
N ASP A 454 13.08 -18.13 -23.31
CA ASP A 454 13.22 -17.06 -24.30
C ASP A 454 12.49 -15.76 -23.90
N VAL A 455 11.49 -15.85 -23.00
CA VAL A 455 10.74 -14.70 -22.46
C VAL A 455 11.25 -14.28 -21.07
N THR A 456 11.56 -15.23 -20.18
CA THR A 456 12.00 -14.91 -18.82
C THR A 456 13.42 -14.33 -18.78
N GLU A 457 14.36 -14.89 -19.56
CA GLU A 457 15.77 -14.45 -19.53
C GLU A 457 15.96 -12.97 -19.89
N PRO A 458 15.23 -12.39 -20.89
CA PRO A 458 15.31 -10.97 -21.17
C PRO A 458 14.57 -10.08 -20.18
N LEU A 459 13.52 -10.58 -19.50
CA LEU A 459 12.70 -9.79 -18.57
C LEU A 459 13.40 -9.57 -17.22
N GLU A 460 14.06 -10.60 -16.69
CA GLU A 460 14.74 -10.58 -15.38
C GLU A 460 15.69 -9.36 -15.21
N PRO A 461 16.68 -9.11 -16.12
CA PRO A 461 17.58 -7.97 -15.96
C PRO A 461 16.91 -6.61 -16.13
N VAL A 462 15.75 -6.56 -16.80
CA VAL A 462 14.98 -5.32 -16.95
C VAL A 462 14.27 -4.98 -15.65
N VAL A 463 13.60 -5.96 -15.04
CA VAL A 463 12.95 -5.76 -13.75
C VAL A 463 13.99 -5.43 -12.67
N GLU A 464 15.06 -6.20 -12.56
CA GLU A 464 16.08 -6.01 -11.52
C GLU A 464 16.94 -4.75 -11.71
N GLY A 465 17.32 -4.46 -12.96
CA GLY A 465 18.34 -3.45 -13.26
C GLY A 465 17.78 -2.11 -13.71
N VAL A 466 16.57 -2.06 -14.25
CA VAL A 466 16.01 -0.85 -14.88
C VAL A 466 14.90 -0.22 -14.04
N LEU A 467 14.10 -1.01 -13.31
CA LEU A 467 12.96 -0.49 -12.55
C LEU A 467 13.37 0.59 -11.53
N ASN A 468 14.40 0.31 -10.71
CA ASN A 468 14.91 1.24 -9.70
C ASN A 468 15.66 2.45 -10.28
N GLU A 469 16.05 2.41 -11.55
CA GLU A 469 16.66 3.55 -12.24
C GLU A 469 15.61 4.52 -12.79
N ILE A 470 14.37 4.05 -12.97
CA ILE A 470 13.27 4.81 -13.57
C ILE A 470 12.37 5.41 -12.50
N VAL A 471 12.03 4.65 -11.48
CA VAL A 471 11.05 5.05 -10.48
C VAL A 471 11.43 4.59 -9.08
N GLU A 472 11.25 5.48 -8.12
CA GLU A 472 11.31 5.19 -6.69
C GLU A 472 9.96 5.58 -6.08
N ILE A 473 9.38 4.70 -5.27
CA ILE A 473 8.10 4.92 -4.60
C ILE A 473 8.33 4.95 -3.09
N THR A 474 8.01 6.07 -2.47
CA THR A 474 8.11 6.24 -1.01
C THR A 474 6.72 6.46 -0.42
N VAL A 475 6.36 5.69 0.60
CA VAL A 475 5.15 5.92 1.41
C VAL A 475 5.52 6.52 2.76
N ASN A 476 4.56 7.22 3.37
CA ASN A 476 4.77 7.91 4.64
C ASN A 476 5.98 8.86 4.57
N GLU A 477 6.10 9.64 3.51
CA GLU A 477 7.22 10.56 3.40
C GLU A 477 7.08 11.66 4.45
N GLN A 478 8.08 11.85 5.29
CA GLN A 478 8.07 12.88 6.32
C GLN A 478 9.38 13.63 6.35
N GLY A 479 9.31 14.91 6.68
CA GLY A 479 10.47 15.75 6.83
C GLY A 479 10.11 17.15 7.30
N SER A 480 11.03 18.07 7.04
CA SER A 480 10.84 19.50 7.29
C SER A 480 11.19 20.28 6.03
N THR A 481 10.39 21.31 5.74
CA THR A 481 10.54 22.20 4.58
C THR A 481 10.09 23.61 4.96
N ALA A 482 10.63 24.64 4.32
CA ALA A 482 9.94 25.93 4.35
C ALA A 482 8.56 25.74 3.69
N ILE A 483 7.52 26.27 4.35
CA ILE A 483 6.17 26.26 3.79
C ILE A 483 6.13 27.36 2.73
N TYR A 484 5.84 26.96 1.51
CA TYR A 484 5.79 27.87 0.39
C TYR A 484 4.38 28.43 0.20
N ASP A 485 4.22 29.75 0.30
CA ASP A 485 2.96 30.43 0.05
C ASP A 485 2.65 30.40 -1.46
N PRO A 486 1.62 29.63 -1.87
CA PRO A 486 1.31 29.42 -3.27
C PRO A 486 0.68 30.64 -3.97
N ILE A 487 0.43 31.73 -3.25
CA ILE A 487 -0.27 32.92 -3.75
C ILE A 487 0.70 34.08 -3.90
N THR A 488 1.57 34.26 -2.91
CA THR A 488 2.52 35.36 -2.91
C THR A 488 3.88 34.99 -3.48
N ASP A 489 4.14 33.70 -3.76
CA ASP A 489 5.44 33.21 -4.23
C ASP A 489 6.54 33.60 -3.23
N THR A 490 6.28 33.27 -1.97
CA THR A 490 7.20 33.51 -0.87
C THR A 490 7.29 32.33 0.06
N GLU A 491 8.48 32.09 0.59
CA GLU A 491 8.72 31.06 1.60
C GLU A 491 8.44 31.60 3.00
N SER A 492 7.92 30.74 3.86
CA SER A 492 7.85 31.01 5.29
C SER A 492 9.24 31.33 5.86
N THR A 493 9.25 32.12 6.93
CA THR A 493 10.49 32.52 7.60
C THR A 493 11.17 31.37 8.36
N GLU A 494 10.43 30.32 8.67
CA GLU A 494 10.86 29.14 9.41
C GLU A 494 10.42 27.87 8.70
N ALA A 495 11.12 26.77 8.99
CA ALA A 495 10.74 25.48 8.43
C ALA A 495 9.52 24.91 9.15
N GLY A 496 8.55 24.41 8.39
CA GLY A 496 7.48 23.56 8.87
C GLY A 496 7.81 22.08 8.77
N ASP A 497 6.94 21.28 9.33
CA ASP A 497 6.94 19.83 9.29
C ASP A 497 5.94 19.33 8.25
N TYR A 498 6.24 18.20 7.59
CA TYR A 498 5.31 17.64 6.60
C TYR A 498 5.15 16.12 6.70
N VAL A 499 4.03 15.65 6.15
CA VAL A 499 3.80 14.26 5.73
C VAL A 499 3.19 14.23 4.33
N ALA A 500 3.67 13.34 3.47
CA ALA A 500 2.99 12.94 2.23
C ALA A 500 2.64 11.45 2.29
N ALA A 501 1.46 11.10 1.78
CA ALA A 501 0.99 9.71 1.84
C ALA A 501 1.83 8.80 0.93
N LEU A 502 2.07 9.24 -0.30
CA LEU A 502 2.87 8.54 -1.30
C LEU A 502 3.60 9.55 -2.20
N SER A 503 4.86 9.27 -2.50
CA SER A 503 5.68 10.06 -3.41
C SER A 503 6.33 9.18 -4.46
N VAL A 504 6.37 9.67 -5.69
CA VAL A 504 6.98 9.02 -6.85
C VAL A 504 8.13 9.90 -7.33
N THR A 505 9.35 9.39 -7.23
CA THR A 505 10.54 10.03 -7.79
C THR A 505 10.85 9.38 -9.14
N LEU A 506 10.92 10.19 -10.19
CA LEU A 506 11.21 9.80 -11.56
C LEU A 506 12.70 10.02 -11.85
N LEU A 507 13.33 9.01 -12.45
CA LEU A 507 14.76 8.97 -12.73
C LEU A 507 15.61 9.25 -11.47
N PRO A 508 15.44 8.49 -10.37
CA PRO A 508 16.13 8.72 -9.10
C PRO A 508 17.66 8.77 -9.24
N ALA A 509 18.23 8.11 -10.25
CA ALA A 509 19.65 8.19 -10.59
C ALA A 509 20.17 9.61 -10.88
N MET A 510 19.28 10.57 -11.18
CA MET A 510 19.60 11.98 -11.33
C MET A 510 19.84 12.70 -9.99
N GLY A 511 19.61 12.03 -8.86
CA GLY A 511 19.79 12.60 -7.52
C GLY A 511 18.90 13.82 -7.30
N HIS A 512 19.48 14.95 -6.89
CA HIS A 512 18.73 16.18 -6.61
C HIS A 512 18.06 16.81 -7.84
N SER A 513 18.38 16.36 -9.05
CA SER A 513 17.72 16.80 -10.28
C SER A 513 16.59 15.87 -10.71
N ALA A 514 16.31 14.80 -9.94
CA ALA A 514 15.18 13.92 -10.18
C ALA A 514 13.86 14.66 -9.95
N ASN A 515 12.88 14.36 -10.80
CA ASN A 515 11.55 14.93 -10.68
C ASN A 515 10.77 14.14 -9.65
N LYS A 516 10.11 14.82 -8.72
CA LYS A 516 9.37 14.18 -7.64
C LYS A 516 7.95 14.69 -7.57
N ILE A 517 7.02 13.76 -7.50
CA ILE A 517 5.58 13.99 -7.42
C ILE A 517 5.11 13.41 -6.09
N SER A 518 4.65 14.25 -5.19
CA SER A 518 4.11 13.85 -3.89
C SER A 518 2.59 13.98 -3.91
N PHE A 519 1.90 12.94 -3.46
CA PHE A 519 0.46 12.84 -3.40
C PHE A 519 -0.02 12.95 -1.95
N ALA A 520 -1.05 13.78 -1.75
CA ALA A 520 -1.57 14.19 -0.45
C ALA A 520 -0.46 14.61 0.51
N ARG A 521 0.06 15.80 0.32
CA ARG A 521 1.06 16.42 1.19
C ARG A 521 0.38 17.40 2.16
N SER A 522 0.66 17.23 3.44
CA SER A 522 0.17 18.08 4.53
C SER A 522 1.36 18.69 5.27
N GLU A 523 1.38 20.01 5.37
CA GLU A 523 2.44 20.82 5.95
C GLU A 523 1.89 21.66 7.10
N VAL A 524 2.62 21.70 8.22
CA VAL A 524 2.27 22.51 9.38
C VAL A 524 3.48 23.16 9.99
N ARG A 525 3.30 24.37 10.49
CA ARG A 525 4.25 25.08 11.34
C ARG A 525 3.44 25.73 12.47
N ALA A 526 3.91 25.58 13.69
CA ALA A 526 3.37 26.28 14.85
C ALA A 526 4.49 26.43 15.88
N ALA A 527 4.43 27.50 16.67
CA ALA A 527 5.30 27.68 17.80
C ALA A 527 5.03 26.61 18.87
N ASP A 528 6.04 26.35 19.69
CA ASP A 528 5.84 25.58 20.92
C ASP A 528 5.21 26.51 21.96
N GLU A 529 4.41 25.96 22.87
CA GLU A 529 3.79 26.74 23.94
C GLU A 529 4.84 27.30 24.91
N ALA A 530 4.68 28.56 25.31
CA ALA A 530 5.55 29.17 26.31
C ALA A 530 5.33 28.56 27.69
N SER A 531 6.40 28.04 28.31
CA SER A 531 6.33 27.43 29.63
C SER A 531 5.91 28.42 30.73
N VAL A 532 5.15 27.92 31.71
CA VAL A 532 4.81 28.67 32.92
C VAL A 532 6.06 28.85 33.76
N ILE A 533 6.35 30.09 34.17
CA ILE A 533 7.48 30.45 35.03
C ILE A 533 7.01 31.45 36.08
N ILE A 534 7.30 31.19 37.36
CA ILE A 534 7.11 32.14 38.45
C ILE A 534 8.37 33.00 38.56
N THR A 535 8.20 34.32 38.45
CA THR A 535 9.29 35.29 38.57
C THR A 535 9.30 36.00 39.92
N SER A 536 8.15 36.06 40.60
CA SER A 536 8.02 36.61 41.94
C SER A 536 6.97 35.80 42.73
N PRO A 537 7.20 35.50 44.02
CA PRO A 537 8.39 35.81 44.81
C PRO A 537 9.63 35.02 44.36
N GLU A 538 10.83 35.54 44.60
CA GLU A 538 12.06 34.77 44.40
C GLU A 538 12.18 33.62 45.43
N THR A 539 12.88 32.55 45.07
CA THR A 539 13.13 31.42 45.98
C THR A 539 13.79 31.90 47.28
N GLY A 540 13.17 31.57 48.42
CA GLY A 540 13.64 31.95 49.75
C GLY A 540 13.34 33.39 50.16
N ALA A 541 12.49 34.11 49.41
CA ALA A 541 12.03 35.44 49.79
C ALA A 541 11.38 35.45 51.19
N GLN A 542 11.50 36.57 51.90
CA GLN A 542 10.88 36.80 53.20
C GLN A 542 9.90 37.97 53.09
N ILE A 543 8.60 37.68 53.20
CA ILE A 543 7.53 38.67 53.09
C ILE A 543 6.93 38.90 54.49
N PRO A 544 6.79 40.16 54.96
CA PRO A 544 6.18 40.43 56.26
C PRO A 544 4.73 39.93 56.38
N GLU A 545 4.38 39.40 57.56
CA GLU A 545 2.99 39.01 57.88
C GLU A 545 2.03 40.20 57.72
N GLY A 546 0.89 39.94 57.08
CA GLY A 546 -0.18 40.93 56.87
C GLY A 546 -0.04 41.74 55.58
N GLU A 547 1.04 41.55 54.82
CA GLU A 547 1.15 42.05 53.44
C GLU A 547 0.44 41.13 52.44
N VAL A 548 0.04 41.68 51.30
CA VAL A 548 -0.49 40.92 50.17
C VAL A 548 0.68 40.17 49.53
N VAL A 549 0.50 38.87 49.31
CA VAL A 549 1.48 38.06 48.59
C VAL A 549 1.10 38.08 47.12
N THR A 550 1.87 38.82 46.34
CA THR A 550 1.74 38.87 44.88
C THR A 550 2.63 37.80 44.26
N VAL A 551 2.03 36.90 43.49
CA VAL A 551 2.73 35.91 42.67
C VAL A 551 2.65 36.38 41.22
N GLU A 552 3.80 36.54 40.57
CA GLU A 552 3.93 37.04 39.21
C GLU A 552 4.74 36.06 38.39
N GLY A 553 4.49 36.01 37.08
CA GLY A 553 5.20 35.11 36.21
C GLY A 553 5.01 35.39 34.73
N THR A 554 5.52 34.48 33.93
CA THR A 554 5.32 34.43 32.49
C THR A 554 4.70 33.12 32.06
N ALA A 555 3.93 33.13 30.97
CA ALA A 555 3.34 31.95 30.33
C ALA A 555 2.85 32.31 28.92
N GLU A 556 2.19 31.38 28.23
CA GLU A 556 1.61 31.62 26.90
C GLU A 556 0.49 32.69 26.95
N PRO A 557 0.57 33.77 26.15
CA PRO A 557 -0.44 34.81 26.10
C PRO A 557 -1.87 34.29 25.87
N GLY A 558 -2.84 34.80 26.63
CA GLY A 558 -4.25 34.44 26.50
C GLY A 558 -4.67 33.13 27.15
N LYS A 559 -3.74 32.31 27.68
CA LYS A 559 -4.06 31.11 28.47
C LYS A 559 -4.52 31.51 29.88
N THR A 560 -5.26 30.60 30.54
CA THR A 560 -5.67 30.77 31.94
C THR A 560 -4.67 30.07 32.84
N ILE A 561 -3.98 30.80 33.71
CA ILE A 561 -3.05 30.22 34.69
C ILE A 561 -3.77 30.04 36.02
N THR A 562 -3.71 28.83 36.56
CA THR A 562 -4.11 28.48 37.92
C THR A 562 -2.91 28.56 38.85
N VAL A 563 -2.95 29.48 39.82
CA VAL A 563 -1.93 29.63 40.86
C VAL A 563 -2.48 29.12 42.18
N THR A 564 -1.78 28.16 42.79
CA THR A 564 -2.08 27.61 44.10
C THR A 564 -0.99 27.98 45.10
N LEU A 565 -1.38 28.66 46.17
CA LEU A 565 -0.53 28.99 47.31
C LEU A 565 -1.03 28.21 48.53
N ASP A 566 -0.32 27.13 48.89
CA ASP A 566 -0.77 26.13 49.87
C ASP A 566 -2.21 25.61 49.57
N ASP A 567 -3.21 26.02 50.35
CA ASP A 567 -4.63 25.65 50.21
C ASP A 567 -5.46 26.71 49.45
N LEU A 568 -4.85 27.82 49.01
CA LEU A 568 -5.53 28.91 48.31
C LEU A 568 -5.28 28.79 46.81
N THR A 569 -6.34 28.78 46.00
CA THR A 569 -6.24 28.75 44.53
C THR A 569 -6.88 29.98 43.91
N ARG A 570 -6.25 30.49 42.85
CA ARG A 570 -6.67 31.63 42.06
C ARG A 570 -6.36 31.36 40.59
N GLU A 571 -7.09 32.02 39.71
CA GLU A 571 -6.88 31.97 38.27
C GLU A 571 -6.65 33.40 37.75
N ASP A 572 -5.82 33.52 36.72
CA ASP A 572 -5.61 34.74 35.95
C ASP A 572 -5.47 34.41 34.45
N ILE A 573 -5.68 35.39 33.57
CA ILE A 573 -5.44 35.23 32.12
C ILE A 573 -4.12 35.93 31.79
N VAL A 574 -3.22 35.21 31.11
CA VAL A 574 -1.93 35.77 30.69
C VAL A 574 -2.16 36.92 29.70
N ASP A 575 -1.51 38.05 29.95
CA ASP A 575 -1.58 39.22 29.09
C ASP A 575 -0.89 38.98 27.72
N GLU A 576 -1.15 39.85 26.74
CA GLU A 576 -0.56 39.78 25.38
C GLU A 576 0.98 39.83 25.38
N ASP A 577 1.61 40.35 26.45
CA ASP A 577 3.06 40.39 26.62
C ASP A 577 3.64 39.15 27.30
N GLY A 578 2.79 38.16 27.61
CA GLY A 578 3.17 36.89 28.22
C GLY A 578 3.30 36.95 29.74
N THR A 579 2.83 38.03 30.40
CA THR A 579 2.90 38.18 31.85
C THR A 579 1.57 37.88 32.54
N TRP A 580 1.62 37.44 33.81
CA TRP A 580 0.43 37.21 34.65
C TRP A 580 0.69 37.61 36.10
N THR A 581 -0.36 37.91 36.87
CA THR A 581 -0.22 38.36 38.27
C THR A 581 -1.42 37.97 39.12
N VAL A 582 -1.14 37.31 40.26
CA VAL A 582 -2.15 36.87 41.22
C VAL A 582 -1.82 37.34 42.63
N ASP A 583 -2.81 37.98 43.28
CA ASP A 583 -2.71 38.44 44.66
C ASP A 583 -3.40 37.49 45.65
N PHE A 584 -2.68 37.17 46.74
CA PHE A 584 -3.18 36.40 47.87
C PHE A 584 -3.16 37.24 49.15
N GLU A 585 -4.33 37.44 49.76
CA GLU A 585 -4.49 38.14 51.02
C GLU A 585 -4.59 37.16 52.20
N GLY A 586 -4.12 37.58 53.39
CA GLY A 586 -4.31 36.82 54.63
C GLY A 586 -3.48 35.54 54.72
N VAL A 587 -2.34 35.50 54.02
CA VAL A 587 -1.40 34.37 54.04
C VAL A 587 -0.76 34.24 55.42
N THR A 588 -0.82 33.06 56.02
CA THR A 588 -0.34 32.79 57.39
C THR A 588 1.19 32.76 57.48
N PRO A 589 1.82 33.07 58.64
CA PRO A 589 3.27 32.94 58.83
C PRO A 589 3.80 31.52 58.63
N GLY A 590 5.03 31.41 58.11
CA GLY A 590 5.72 30.14 57.86
C GLY A 590 6.24 29.99 56.43
N GLU A 591 6.84 28.83 56.13
CA GLU A 591 7.20 28.45 54.76
C GLU A 591 5.93 28.28 53.91
N LYS A 592 6.02 28.72 52.66
CA LYS A 592 4.96 28.74 51.66
C LYS A 592 5.48 28.21 50.34
N THR A 593 4.61 27.50 49.62
CA THR A 593 4.89 27.06 48.26
C THR A 593 3.79 27.57 47.34
N ALA A 594 4.18 28.39 46.36
CA ALA A 594 3.31 28.75 45.23
C ALA A 594 3.60 27.79 44.07
N VAL A 595 2.54 27.28 43.45
CA VAL A 595 2.57 26.44 42.26
C VAL A 595 1.69 27.09 41.21
N ALA A 596 2.23 27.37 40.03
CA ALA A 596 1.49 27.92 38.90
C ALA A 596 1.40 26.86 37.80
N THR A 597 0.22 26.68 37.22
CA THR A 597 -0.01 25.76 36.10
C THR A 597 -0.99 26.35 35.10
N ASP A 598 -0.82 26.09 33.80
CA ASP A 598 -1.75 26.48 32.73
C ASP A 598 -3.01 25.60 32.66
N GLY A 599 -3.01 24.46 33.34
CA GLY A 599 -4.19 23.60 33.46
C GLY A 599 -4.64 22.94 32.17
N ASP A 600 -3.76 22.78 31.17
CA ASP A 600 -4.08 22.07 29.93
C ASP A 600 -4.19 20.55 30.12
N ASP A 601 -5.16 19.95 29.43
CA ASP A 601 -5.48 18.51 29.55
C ASP A 601 -4.41 17.60 28.90
N ASP A 602 -3.60 18.14 27.98
CA ASP A 602 -2.72 17.35 27.11
C ASP A 602 -1.21 17.47 27.40
N ASP A 603 -0.74 18.44 28.21
CA ASP A 603 0.60 18.47 28.86
C ASP A 603 0.78 19.76 29.69
N ALA A 604 0.14 19.85 30.87
CA ALA A 604 0.19 21.06 31.69
C ALA A 604 1.62 21.53 32.03
N SER A 605 1.97 22.78 31.65
CA SER A 605 3.19 23.43 32.12
C SER A 605 3.00 23.83 33.58
N THR A 606 4.02 23.60 34.41
CA THR A 606 3.98 23.87 35.85
C THR A 606 5.31 24.41 36.35
N ASP A 607 5.26 25.43 37.19
CA ASP A 607 6.41 25.92 37.96
C ASP A 607 6.06 26.11 39.44
N GLU A 608 7.04 25.96 40.32
CA GLU A 608 6.87 26.08 41.77
C GLU A 608 7.97 26.92 42.42
N VAL A 609 7.59 27.74 43.40
CA VAL A 609 8.53 28.52 44.20
C VAL A 609 8.21 28.42 45.68
N SER A 610 9.26 28.28 46.49
CA SER A 610 9.15 28.28 47.95
C SER A 610 9.70 29.57 48.55
N PHE A 611 8.96 30.17 49.48
CA PHE A 611 9.30 31.42 50.18
C PHE A 611 8.72 31.38 51.60
N SER A 612 8.95 32.41 52.41
CA SER A 612 8.50 32.44 53.80
C SER A 612 7.79 33.74 54.18
N ILE A 613 6.74 33.61 55.00
CA ILE A 613 6.05 34.73 55.62
C ILE A 613 6.58 34.91 57.04
N VAL A 614 7.17 36.07 57.31
CA VAL A 614 7.86 36.38 58.57
C VAL A 614 7.07 37.37 59.42
N VAL A 615 6.92 37.07 60.71
CA VAL A 615 6.31 38.00 61.66
C VAL A 615 7.27 39.17 61.89
N SER A 616 6.79 40.39 61.70
CA SER A 616 7.60 41.58 61.98
C SER A 616 7.95 41.64 63.47
N ASN A 617 9.23 41.48 63.79
CA ASN A 617 9.78 41.81 65.11
C ASN A 617 9.77 43.32 65.27
N THR A 618 8.62 43.89 65.62
CA THR A 618 8.54 45.26 66.09
C THR A 618 9.45 45.42 67.32
N ASN A 619 10.05 46.60 67.45
CA ASN A 619 11.11 46.97 68.39
C ASN A 619 10.81 46.77 69.90
N GLU A 620 9.83 45.96 70.29
CA GLU A 620 9.58 45.61 71.70
C GLU A 620 10.80 44.92 72.33
N ASN A 621 11.63 44.20 71.55
CA ASN A 621 12.87 43.62 72.05
C ASN A 621 14.01 44.64 72.27
N THR A 622 13.84 45.91 71.91
CA THR A 622 14.83 46.97 72.19
C THR A 622 14.55 47.65 73.52
N ALA A 623 13.28 47.81 73.93
CA ALA A 623 12.93 48.45 75.20
C ALA A 623 13.33 47.56 76.39
N ASP A 624 13.01 46.27 76.34
CA ASP A 624 13.34 45.32 77.42
C ASP A 624 14.85 45.04 77.49
N ASN A 625 15.53 44.87 76.34
CA ASN A 625 17.00 44.73 76.34
C ASN A 625 17.72 46.03 76.74
N THR A 626 17.14 47.22 76.53
CA THR A 626 17.74 48.47 77.03
C THR A 626 17.60 48.59 78.54
N ALA A 627 16.48 48.14 79.11
CA ALA A 627 16.26 48.16 80.56
C ALA A 627 17.21 47.20 81.30
N GLU A 628 17.28 45.92 80.89
CA GLU A 628 18.17 44.94 81.55
C GLU A 628 19.66 45.29 81.39
N ASN A 629 20.07 45.81 80.23
CA ASN A 629 21.47 46.15 79.98
C ASN A 629 21.88 47.49 80.64
N THR A 630 20.92 48.38 80.94
CA THR A 630 21.16 49.60 81.73
C THR A 630 21.31 49.28 83.22
N ASP A 631 20.48 48.37 83.76
CA ASP A 631 20.57 47.96 85.17
C ASP A 631 21.88 47.21 85.44
N ALA A 632 22.26 46.25 84.60
CA ALA A 632 23.51 45.50 84.74
C ALA A 632 24.77 46.39 84.64
N ASN A 633 24.74 47.43 83.79
CA ASN A 633 25.86 48.34 83.60
C ASN A 633 25.91 49.45 84.66
N THR A 634 24.79 49.74 85.34
CA THR A 634 24.75 50.70 86.46
C THR A 634 25.27 50.07 87.75
N ASP A 635 24.92 48.81 88.03
CA ASP A 635 25.41 48.10 89.22
C ASP A 635 26.92 47.86 89.16
N ALA A 636 27.45 47.37 88.02
CA ALA A 636 28.88 47.13 87.86
C ALA A 636 29.74 48.41 87.92
N ASN A 637 29.21 49.54 87.46
CA ASN A 637 29.94 50.81 87.41
C ASN A 637 29.85 51.61 88.72
N THR A 638 28.86 51.31 89.57
CA THR A 638 28.72 51.87 90.92
C THR A 638 29.66 51.17 91.91
N ASP A 639 29.83 49.85 91.79
CA ASP A 639 30.72 49.08 92.66
C ASP A 639 32.21 49.43 92.44
N VAL A 640 32.65 49.63 91.20
CA VAL A 640 34.05 50.00 90.88
C VAL A 640 34.35 51.44 91.28
N ASN A 641 33.46 52.40 91.01
CA ASN A 641 33.71 53.81 91.34
C ASN A 641 33.59 54.13 92.84
N THR A 642 32.90 53.30 93.62
CA THR A 642 32.80 53.48 95.08
C THR A 642 34.04 52.93 95.80
N ALA A 643 34.62 51.83 95.31
CA ALA A 643 35.86 51.28 95.85
C ALA A 643 37.08 52.18 95.56
N ASP A 644 37.25 52.61 94.30
CA ASP A 644 38.44 53.39 93.89
C ASP A 644 38.45 54.82 94.48
N ASN A 645 37.28 55.44 94.70
CA ASN A 645 37.20 56.75 95.36
C ASN A 645 37.32 56.71 96.89
N ALA A 646 37.08 55.57 97.54
CA ALA A 646 37.24 55.44 98.99
C ALA A 646 38.72 55.31 99.38
N ASP A 647 39.51 54.59 98.59
CA ASP A 647 40.95 54.41 98.80
C ASP A 647 41.72 55.69 98.45
N ALA A 648 41.39 56.35 97.33
CA ALA A 648 42.05 57.60 96.92
C ALA A 648 41.82 58.80 97.87
N ASN A 649 40.71 58.81 98.62
CA ASN A 649 40.35 59.92 99.51
C ASN A 649 40.83 59.69 100.96
N THR A 650 41.27 58.47 101.30
CA THR A 650 41.87 58.16 102.61
C THR A 650 43.38 58.45 102.60
N ASP A 651 44.09 58.15 101.51
CA ASP A 651 45.52 58.44 101.36
C ASP A 651 45.84 59.94 101.20
N ALA A 652 44.86 60.78 100.87
CA ALA A 652 45.04 62.22 100.74
C ALA A 652 44.81 63.01 102.05
N ASN A 653 44.37 62.35 103.14
CA ASN A 653 43.95 63.04 104.38
C ASN A 653 44.55 62.47 105.69
N THR A 654 45.59 61.64 105.60
CA THR A 654 46.49 61.24 106.71
C THR A 654 47.92 61.21 106.24
#